data_AF-A0A6M0A267-F1
#
_entry.id   AF-A0A6M0A267-F1
#
_cell.length_a   1.000
_cell.length_b   1.000
_cell.length_c   1.000
_cell.angle_alpha   90.00
_cell.angle_beta   90.00
_cell.angle_gamma   90.00
#
_symmetry.space_group_name_H-M   'P 1'
#
loop_
_entity.id
_entity.type
_entity.pdbx_description
1 polymer ?
#
loop_
_entity_poly.entity_id
_entity_poly.type
_entity_poly.pdbx_seq_one_letter_code
_entity_poly.pdbx_strand_id
1 'polypeptide(L)'
;MRQLSLPLNILNTQPKKTSQFQEILKTLNMTNSPGWPDKFGELIHNWCAKKSYSPIKTLSLFTGGGGLDIAFHDCGFQIIKMLELEPKYIKTLETNSQPGKYLENSQPICINIRDYFPSPELEIDFIIGGPPCQTFSAAGRRASGVPGTNDTRGKLFLEYVRILKKLQPKGFLFENVYGIIGAENGKAWQTIQTAFQEAGYTIYYRILDAADYGVPQHRERLFIVGLKTGNYLFPAPTHGPDSIDEEPFYTALAAVKDINISEKNLEIKGKYGHLLTDIPPGLNYSFYTDKMGHPQPIFSWRSKFSDFLYKADPEMPVRTIKAQGGQYTGPFSWENRRFSIAELKRLQTFPDAYEIVGNRSVCIEQIGNSVPPQLGRILALSILEQVMGVKLPFSMQYLSPTQKLGFRQRKRQLTKRYAEKAEEAIAKLSTKSLEKLQTVSLSINSYPNQRNIEKFLSTDFGWHDLPKSNSVKIYLNYDLQSNCWLIDAGKSQLRDKKNQYSIDIIPSANFPDWVLNTERVKLIAYDWDLEVFTGLWKAFEEKLRQITGKADLVQLSGYYQYQPKIKITMNFSRELDTNSIWRVVESIIKGVGVKTQLSTQQLAFLWGVNTEDIFQYLQCLRKIGYEVRNHNTNPQIIPGEYLIPYTFPTLNPQSVQLRKNLAEGNE
;
A
#
# COMPACT_ATOMS: atom_id res chain seq x y z
N MET A 1 1.85 12.86 -23.52
CA MET A 1 3.14 13.12 -22.86
C MET A 1 4.24 12.98 -23.88
N ARG A 2 4.81 14.09 -24.37
CA ARG A 2 6.02 14.07 -25.19
C ARG A 2 7.19 13.70 -24.27
N GLN A 3 7.91 12.66 -24.64
CA GLN A 3 9.12 12.18 -23.99
C GLN A 3 10.19 13.27 -24.16
N LEU A 4 10.47 14.06 -23.11
CA LEU A 4 11.64 14.94 -23.07
C LEU A 4 12.88 14.13 -22.70
N SER A 5 13.19 13.12 -23.52
CA SER A 5 14.53 12.54 -23.63
C SER A 5 15.05 12.97 -25.00
N LEU A 6 16.19 13.66 -25.03
CA LEU A 6 16.87 14.02 -26.27
C LEU A 6 16.94 12.80 -27.22
N PRO A 7 16.76 12.98 -28.54
CA PRO A 7 16.92 11.91 -29.50
C PRO A 7 18.36 11.38 -29.43
N LEU A 8 18.50 10.15 -28.93
CA LEU A 8 19.76 9.41 -28.92
C LEU A 8 20.01 8.89 -30.33
N ASN A 9 20.95 9.52 -31.07
CA ASN A 9 21.55 8.90 -32.24
C ASN A 9 22.54 7.83 -31.74
N ILE A 10 22.09 6.59 -31.63
CA ILE A 10 22.95 5.44 -31.37
C ILE A 10 22.74 4.43 -32.50
N LEU A 11 23.87 3.98 -33.06
CA LEU A 11 23.94 2.96 -34.10
C LEU A 11 23.20 1.69 -33.66
N ASN A 12 22.18 1.35 -34.43
CA ASN A 12 21.30 0.21 -34.22
C ASN A 12 22.05 -1.07 -34.62
N THR A 13 22.87 -1.61 -33.73
CA THR A 13 23.45 -2.95 -33.91
C THR A 13 22.54 -3.92 -33.17
N GLN A 14 21.80 -4.74 -33.91
CA GLN A 14 21.08 -5.87 -33.29
C GLN A 14 22.13 -6.81 -32.69
N PRO A 15 22.12 -7.06 -31.36
CA PRO A 15 23.04 -8.00 -30.77
C PRO A 15 22.72 -9.42 -31.27
N LYS A 16 23.74 -10.16 -31.69
CA LYS A 16 23.66 -11.59 -32.00
C LYS A 16 23.07 -12.31 -30.78
N LYS A 17 22.10 -13.21 -31.02
CA LYS A 17 21.49 -14.10 -30.01
C LYS A 17 22.58 -15.00 -29.41
N THR A 18 23.16 -14.56 -28.30
CA THR A 18 24.10 -15.32 -27.47
C THR A 18 23.53 -15.27 -26.07
N SER A 19 23.44 -16.41 -25.38
CA SER A 19 22.74 -16.48 -24.10
C SER A 19 23.47 -15.68 -23.02
N GLN A 20 22.90 -14.58 -22.54
CA GLN A 20 23.59 -13.62 -21.69
C GLN A 20 23.86 -14.18 -20.30
N PHE A 21 22.82 -14.67 -19.62
CA PHE A 21 22.93 -15.09 -18.23
C PHE A 21 23.71 -16.39 -18.10
N GLN A 22 23.50 -17.34 -19.01
CA GLN A 22 24.26 -18.59 -19.04
C GLN A 22 25.75 -18.37 -19.34
N GLU A 23 26.11 -17.37 -20.16
CA GLU A 23 27.51 -16.97 -20.38
C GLU A 23 28.15 -16.39 -19.11
N ILE A 24 27.41 -15.56 -18.36
CA ILE A 24 27.86 -15.04 -17.05
C ILE A 24 28.14 -16.20 -16.10
N LEU A 25 27.18 -17.13 -15.96
CA LEU A 25 27.30 -18.29 -15.07
C LEU A 25 28.50 -19.16 -15.44
N LYS A 26 28.65 -19.49 -16.72
CA LYS A 26 29.77 -20.29 -17.25
C LYS A 26 31.11 -19.62 -16.97
N THR A 27 31.21 -18.31 -17.20
CA THR A 27 32.44 -17.54 -16.98
C THR A 27 32.84 -17.49 -15.51
N LEU A 28 31.86 -17.43 -14.61
CA LEU A 28 32.08 -17.47 -13.17
C LEU A 28 32.25 -18.90 -12.62
N ASN A 29 32.24 -19.92 -13.49
CA ASN A 29 32.25 -21.35 -13.13
C ASN A 29 31.15 -21.71 -12.11
N MET A 30 29.95 -21.16 -12.33
CA MET A 30 28.80 -21.31 -11.46
C MET A 30 27.68 -22.06 -12.18
N THR A 31 27.05 -22.98 -11.47
CA THR A 31 25.78 -23.60 -11.90
C THR A 31 24.62 -22.69 -11.52
N ASN A 32 23.54 -22.70 -12.30
CA ASN A 32 22.31 -22.02 -11.93
C ASN A 32 21.66 -22.70 -10.70
N SER A 33 22.07 -22.30 -9.50
CA SER A 33 21.57 -22.85 -8.23
C SER A 33 20.54 -21.91 -7.62
N PRO A 34 19.33 -22.39 -7.25
CA PRO A 34 18.30 -21.55 -6.65
C PRO A 34 18.81 -20.87 -5.37
N GLY A 35 18.69 -19.54 -5.28
CA GLY A 35 19.17 -18.76 -4.13
C GLY A 35 20.61 -18.27 -4.26
N TRP A 36 20.98 -17.67 -5.40
CA TRP A 36 22.37 -17.35 -5.74
C TRP A 36 23.03 -16.08 -5.15
N PRO A 37 22.44 -15.21 -4.28
CA PRO A 37 23.09 -13.91 -4.03
C PRO A 37 24.43 -14.04 -3.30
N ASP A 38 24.59 -15.07 -2.49
CA ASP A 38 25.86 -15.37 -1.82
C ASP A 38 26.91 -15.77 -2.86
N LYS A 39 26.73 -16.93 -3.49
CA LYS A 39 27.71 -17.48 -4.43
C LYS A 39 27.97 -16.55 -5.62
N PHE A 40 26.94 -15.92 -6.18
CA PHE A 40 27.10 -14.98 -7.29
C PHE A 40 27.86 -13.72 -6.84
N GLY A 41 27.47 -13.14 -5.69
CA GLY A 41 28.14 -11.97 -5.13
C GLY A 41 29.61 -12.25 -4.80
N GLU A 42 29.88 -13.36 -4.11
CA GLU A 42 31.24 -13.81 -3.77
C GLU A 42 32.11 -14.03 -5.01
N LEU A 43 31.60 -14.68 -6.06
CA LEU A 43 32.36 -14.93 -7.28
C LEU A 43 32.69 -13.64 -8.03
N ILE A 44 31.75 -12.70 -8.10
CA ILE A 44 32.03 -11.37 -8.68
C ILE A 44 33.04 -10.62 -7.82
N HIS A 45 32.86 -10.61 -6.50
CA HIS A 45 33.75 -9.91 -5.58
C HIS A 45 35.19 -10.46 -5.70
N ASN A 46 35.34 -11.78 -5.69
CA ASN A 46 36.61 -12.46 -5.89
C ASN A 46 37.23 -12.19 -7.27
N TRP A 47 36.40 -12.06 -8.32
CA TRP A 47 36.87 -11.68 -9.64
C TRP A 47 37.39 -10.24 -9.66
N CYS A 48 36.64 -9.29 -9.09
CA CYS A 48 37.03 -7.89 -8.98
C CYS A 48 38.31 -7.72 -8.14
N ALA A 49 38.41 -8.39 -7.00
CA ALA A 49 39.56 -8.33 -6.10
C ALA A 49 40.88 -8.81 -6.76
N LYS A 50 40.79 -9.72 -7.74
CA LYS A 50 41.96 -10.20 -8.51
C LYS A 50 42.43 -9.22 -9.59
N LYS A 51 41.67 -8.16 -9.89
CA LYS A 51 41.99 -7.21 -10.95
C LYS A 51 42.70 -5.99 -10.38
N SER A 52 43.69 -5.52 -11.13
CA SER A 52 44.49 -4.33 -10.80
C SER A 52 43.87 -3.07 -11.40
N TYR A 53 42.62 -2.74 -11.05
CA TYR A 53 42.07 -1.41 -11.30
C TYR A 53 41.94 -0.64 -9.98
N SER A 54 42.09 0.68 -10.03
CA SER A 54 41.97 1.52 -8.84
C SER A 54 40.59 1.36 -8.21
N PRO A 55 40.48 1.22 -6.88
CA PRO A 55 39.20 1.12 -6.20
C PRO A 55 38.29 2.30 -6.55
N ILE A 56 37.03 2.01 -6.92
CA ILE A 56 36.06 3.05 -7.28
C ILE A 56 35.41 3.55 -5.99
N LYS A 57 35.84 4.72 -5.52
CA LYS A 57 35.40 5.30 -4.25
C LYS A 57 33.94 5.71 -4.35
N THR A 58 33.11 5.13 -3.49
CA THR A 58 31.66 5.27 -3.56
C THR A 58 31.08 5.82 -2.26
N LEU A 59 30.23 6.84 -2.38
CA LEU A 59 29.45 7.37 -1.25
C LEU A 59 28.02 6.85 -1.35
N SER A 60 27.54 6.24 -0.26
CA SER A 60 26.16 5.77 -0.15
C SER A 60 25.32 6.74 0.67
N LEU A 61 24.20 7.18 0.08
CA LEU A 61 23.26 8.11 0.66
C LEU A 61 21.93 7.39 0.91
N PHE A 62 21.31 7.64 2.07
CA PHE A 62 20.04 6.98 2.43
C PHE A 62 20.19 5.44 2.42
N THR A 63 21.28 4.97 3.04
CA THR A 63 21.79 3.60 2.97
C THR A 63 20.75 2.55 3.37
N GLY A 64 19.90 2.86 4.35
CA GLY A 64 18.92 1.94 4.89
C GLY A 64 19.58 0.68 5.46
N GLY A 65 19.10 -0.49 5.03
CA GLY A 65 19.63 -1.79 5.45
C GLY A 65 20.84 -2.29 4.66
N GLY A 66 21.44 -1.49 3.78
CA GLY A 66 22.68 -1.86 3.08
C GLY A 66 22.52 -2.55 1.71
N GLY A 67 21.30 -2.64 1.17
CA GLY A 67 21.04 -3.48 -0.01
C GLY A 67 21.79 -3.06 -1.29
N LEU A 68 21.88 -1.75 -1.55
CA LEU A 68 22.70 -1.21 -2.66
C LEU A 68 24.19 -1.31 -2.35
N ASP A 69 24.58 -1.13 -1.09
CA ASP A 69 25.97 -1.18 -0.64
C ASP A 69 26.59 -2.55 -0.88
N ILE A 70 25.88 -3.62 -0.48
CA ILE A 70 26.26 -5.01 -0.77
C ILE A 70 26.48 -5.19 -2.27
N ALA A 71 25.54 -4.73 -3.09
CA ALA A 71 25.60 -4.92 -4.52
C ALA A 71 26.82 -4.26 -5.18
N PHE A 72 27.11 -3.03 -4.80
CA PHE A 72 28.24 -2.27 -5.34
C PHE A 72 29.57 -2.78 -4.77
N HIS A 73 29.62 -3.11 -3.48
CA HIS A 73 30.77 -3.76 -2.85
C HIS A 73 31.14 -5.07 -3.54
N ASP A 74 30.15 -5.93 -3.83
CA ASP A 74 30.38 -7.19 -4.53
C ASP A 74 30.93 -6.97 -5.95
N CYS A 75 30.64 -5.83 -6.58
CA CYS A 75 31.16 -5.48 -7.90
C CYS A 75 32.48 -4.68 -7.83
N GLY A 76 33.16 -4.65 -6.68
CA GLY A 76 34.47 -4.02 -6.52
C GLY A 76 34.44 -2.49 -6.38
N PHE A 77 33.28 -1.90 -6.09
CA PHE A 77 33.21 -0.51 -5.65
C PHE A 77 33.58 -0.44 -4.17
N GLN A 78 34.42 0.52 -3.81
CA GLN A 78 34.82 0.73 -2.42
C GLN A 78 33.81 1.67 -1.74
N ILE A 79 32.97 1.13 -0.86
CA ILE A 79 32.02 1.95 -0.11
C ILE A 79 32.78 2.72 0.99
N ILE A 80 32.96 4.02 0.80
CA ILE A 80 33.76 4.85 1.71
C ILE A 80 32.94 5.24 2.94
N LYS A 81 31.74 5.76 2.70
CA LYS A 81 30.82 6.24 3.74
C LYS A 81 29.39 5.84 3.42
N MET A 82 28.65 5.49 4.46
CA MET A 82 27.23 5.12 4.41
C MET A 82 26.43 6.08 5.28
N LEU A 83 25.72 7.02 4.68
CA LEU A 83 24.88 7.97 5.41
C LEU A 83 23.50 7.37 5.65
N GLU A 84 23.12 7.31 6.92
CA GLU A 84 21.80 6.83 7.34
C GLU A 84 21.32 7.64 8.55
N LEU A 85 20.03 7.99 8.56
CA LEU A 85 19.43 8.82 9.60
C LEU A 85 19.03 7.98 10.82
N GLU A 86 18.53 6.77 10.59
CA GLU A 86 17.90 5.93 11.60
C GLU A 86 18.96 5.16 12.42
N PRO A 87 19.13 5.45 13.72
CA PRO A 87 20.16 4.80 14.55
C PRO A 87 20.02 3.27 14.60
N LYS A 88 18.78 2.77 14.50
CA LYS A 88 18.48 1.33 14.44
C LYS A 88 19.05 0.63 13.21
N TYR A 89 19.22 1.34 12.09
CA TYR A 89 19.81 0.78 10.86
C TYR A 89 21.33 0.92 10.90
N ILE A 90 21.84 2.00 11.49
CA ILE A 90 23.29 2.19 11.72
C ILE A 90 23.89 1.00 12.45
N LYS A 91 23.20 0.43 13.45
CA LYS A 91 23.68 -0.78 14.14
C LYS A 91 23.90 -1.98 13.20
N THR A 92 23.05 -2.18 12.20
CA THR A 92 23.25 -3.19 11.15
C THR A 92 24.49 -2.87 10.33
N LEU A 93 24.64 -1.62 9.90
CA LEU A 93 25.78 -1.19 9.08
C LEU A 93 27.10 -1.33 9.85
N GLU A 94 27.17 -0.85 11.10
CA GLU A 94 28.34 -0.98 11.98
C GLU A 94 28.73 -2.43 12.22
N THR A 95 27.74 -3.33 12.40
CA THR A 95 28.00 -4.77 12.58
C THR A 95 28.64 -5.36 11.34
N ASN A 96 28.16 -4.99 10.14
CA ASN A 96 28.70 -5.51 8.89
C ASN A 96 29.98 -4.79 8.42
N SER A 97 30.36 -3.68 9.04
CA SER A 97 31.59 -2.94 8.74
C SER A 97 32.79 -3.31 9.61
N GLN A 98 32.62 -4.20 10.59
CA GLN A 98 33.73 -4.69 11.41
C GLN A 98 34.74 -5.53 10.58
N PRO A 99 35.99 -5.68 11.05
CA PRO A 99 36.98 -6.53 10.39
C PRO A 99 36.46 -7.96 10.14
N GLY A 100 36.67 -8.48 8.93
CA GLY A 100 36.19 -9.79 8.51
C GLY A 100 34.67 -9.90 8.29
N LYS A 101 33.93 -8.79 8.28
CA LYS A 101 32.50 -8.74 7.95
C LYS A 101 32.28 -8.21 6.53
N TYR A 102 31.04 -8.32 6.07
CA TYR A 102 30.68 -8.22 4.65
C TYR A 102 31.01 -6.86 4.00
N LEU A 103 30.94 -5.76 4.76
CA LEU A 103 31.20 -4.39 4.31
C LEU A 103 32.40 -3.80 5.08
N GLU A 104 33.40 -4.62 5.37
CA GLU A 104 34.64 -4.20 6.01
C GLU A 104 35.22 -2.93 5.35
N ASN A 105 35.83 -2.07 6.17
CA ASN A 105 36.40 -0.77 5.77
C ASN A 105 35.39 0.30 5.31
N SER A 106 34.09 0.00 5.34
CA SER A 106 33.06 1.03 5.12
C SER A 106 32.79 1.79 6.41
N GLN A 107 32.51 3.10 6.33
CA GLN A 107 32.18 3.92 7.51
C GLN A 107 30.69 4.30 7.56
N PRO A 108 29.88 3.67 8.42
CA PRO A 108 28.53 4.15 8.73
C PRO A 108 28.57 5.50 9.45
N ILE A 109 27.67 6.42 9.07
CA ILE A 109 27.52 7.73 9.72
C ILE A 109 26.04 7.97 9.99
N CYS A 110 25.69 8.04 11.29
CA CYS A 110 24.34 8.35 11.74
C CYS A 110 24.07 9.86 11.60
N ILE A 111 23.49 10.30 10.48
CA ILE A 111 23.31 11.73 10.21
C ILE A 111 22.09 12.00 9.31
N ASN A 112 21.42 13.11 9.57
CA ASN A 112 20.49 13.70 8.61
C ASN A 112 21.31 14.33 7.49
N ILE A 113 21.08 13.89 6.25
CA ILE A 113 21.85 14.37 5.09
C ILE A 113 21.91 15.91 4.98
N ARG A 114 20.90 16.63 5.45
CA ARG A 114 20.85 18.10 5.49
C ARG A 114 22.01 18.71 6.30
N ASP A 115 22.44 17.99 7.32
CA ASP A 115 23.50 18.39 8.23
C ASP A 115 24.87 17.81 7.81
N TYR A 116 24.90 16.99 6.75
CA TYR A 116 26.14 16.46 6.20
C TYR A 116 26.73 17.40 5.15
N PHE A 117 27.98 17.82 5.41
CA PHE A 117 28.79 18.63 4.52
C PHE A 117 30.10 17.90 4.25
N PRO A 118 30.26 17.26 3.07
CA PRO A 118 31.46 16.52 2.79
C PRO A 118 32.68 17.45 2.69
N SER A 119 33.81 16.99 3.23
CA SER A 119 35.11 17.69 3.09
C SER A 119 35.46 17.85 1.61
N PRO A 120 36.07 18.98 1.19
CA PRO A 120 36.63 19.13 -0.15
C PRO A 120 37.67 18.05 -0.51
N GLU A 121 38.33 17.46 0.49
CA GLU A 121 39.33 16.40 0.32
C GLU A 121 38.71 15.00 0.15
N LEU A 122 37.38 14.86 0.35
CA LEU A 122 36.71 13.59 0.19
C LEU A 122 36.54 13.26 -1.30
N GLU A 123 37.47 12.48 -1.83
CA GLU A 123 37.41 11.98 -3.21
C GLU A 123 36.35 10.88 -3.36
N ILE A 124 35.38 11.10 -4.25
CA ILE A 124 34.30 10.16 -4.56
C ILE A 124 34.12 10.07 -6.07
N ASP A 125 34.22 8.85 -6.62
CA ASP A 125 34.06 8.57 -8.04
C ASP A 125 32.59 8.36 -8.42
N PHE A 126 31.80 7.81 -7.49
CA PHE A 126 30.40 7.46 -7.73
C PHE A 126 29.53 7.64 -6.49
N ILE A 127 28.25 7.98 -6.67
CA ILE A 127 27.29 8.10 -5.57
C ILE A 127 26.10 7.19 -5.81
N ILE A 128 25.67 6.46 -4.78
CA ILE A 128 24.47 5.62 -4.81
C ILE A 128 23.49 6.07 -3.73
N GLY A 129 22.19 5.91 -3.97
CA GLY A 129 21.21 6.12 -2.91
C GLY A 129 19.75 6.15 -3.36
N GLY A 130 18.84 5.99 -2.40
CA GLY A 130 17.40 6.00 -2.63
C GLY A 130 16.66 6.94 -1.68
N PRO A 131 16.55 8.25 -2.00
CA PRO A 131 15.88 9.20 -1.10
C PRO A 131 14.41 8.81 -0.88
N PRO A 132 13.91 8.87 0.37
CA PRO A 132 12.57 8.42 0.69
C PRO A 132 11.51 9.27 -0.01
N CYS A 133 10.52 8.58 -0.59
CA CYS A 133 9.54 9.14 -1.52
C CYS A 133 8.10 8.78 -1.10
N GLN A 134 7.86 8.86 0.22
CA GLN A 134 6.65 8.33 0.86
C GLN A 134 5.36 8.95 0.32
N THR A 135 5.40 10.23 -0.08
CA THR A 135 4.27 10.97 -0.66
C THR A 135 3.77 10.41 -2.00
N PHE A 136 4.61 9.68 -2.73
CA PHE A 136 4.33 9.26 -4.12
C PHE A 136 4.00 7.77 -4.27
N SER A 137 3.93 7.03 -3.17
CA SER A 137 3.65 5.58 -3.17
C SER A 137 2.16 5.27 -3.42
N ALA A 138 1.85 4.08 -3.97
CA ALA A 138 0.47 3.63 -4.17
C ALA A 138 -0.29 3.45 -2.83
N ALA A 139 0.42 3.16 -1.74
CA ALA A 139 -0.15 3.08 -0.40
C ALA A 139 -0.48 4.49 0.13
N GLY A 140 0.42 5.47 -0.05
CA GLY A 140 0.16 6.88 0.25
C GLY A 140 -1.05 7.41 -0.51
N ARG A 141 -1.15 7.11 -1.81
CA ARG A 141 -2.31 7.43 -2.66
C ARG A 141 -3.64 6.94 -2.11
N ARG A 142 -3.69 5.76 -1.48
CA ARG A 142 -4.94 5.20 -0.93
C ARG A 142 -5.22 5.61 0.50
N ALA A 143 -4.17 5.77 1.32
CA ALA A 143 -4.30 6.13 2.73
C ALA A 143 -4.69 7.60 2.90
N SER A 144 -4.24 8.47 2.00
CA SER A 144 -4.49 9.92 2.13
C SER A 144 -4.63 10.64 0.78
N GLY A 145 -4.04 10.13 -0.32
CA GLY A 145 -3.85 10.78 -1.64
C GLY A 145 -2.36 11.18 -1.84
N VAL A 146 -1.94 11.99 -2.84
CA VAL A 146 -0.52 12.37 -3.06
C VAL A 146 -0.24 13.78 -2.52
N PRO A 147 0.48 13.97 -1.40
CA PRO A 147 0.87 15.31 -0.89
C PRO A 147 1.86 16.05 -1.80
N GLY A 148 2.45 15.37 -2.79
CA GLY A 148 3.39 15.98 -3.70
C GLY A 148 4.72 16.38 -3.05
N THR A 149 5.31 17.45 -3.55
CA THR A 149 6.59 18.08 -3.16
C THR A 149 6.47 19.05 -1.97
N ASN A 150 5.26 19.26 -1.43
CA ASN A 150 5.02 20.14 -0.27
C ASN A 150 5.40 19.50 1.07
N ASP A 151 5.57 18.17 1.12
CA ASP A 151 6.18 17.49 2.26
C ASP A 151 7.70 17.71 2.27
N THR A 152 8.26 18.13 3.40
CA THR A 152 9.70 18.25 3.64
C THR A 152 10.51 17.01 3.24
N ARG A 153 9.89 15.82 3.26
CA ARG A 153 10.48 14.55 2.79
C ARG A 153 10.57 14.46 1.27
N GLY A 154 9.60 15.03 0.54
CA GLY A 154 9.58 15.07 -0.92
C GLY A 154 10.70 15.93 -1.54
N LYS A 155 11.39 16.74 -0.73
CA LYS A 155 12.52 17.60 -1.15
C LYS A 155 13.90 16.98 -0.90
N LEU A 156 13.99 15.78 -0.32
CA LEU A 156 15.28 15.15 0.02
C LEU A 156 16.16 14.81 -1.20
N PHE A 157 15.58 14.72 -2.41
CA PHE A 157 16.38 14.61 -3.63
C PHE A 157 17.23 15.86 -3.88
N LEU A 158 16.82 17.05 -3.40
CA LEU A 158 17.63 18.27 -3.51
C LEU A 158 18.90 18.20 -2.64
N GLU A 159 18.84 17.48 -1.51
CA GLU A 159 20.04 17.22 -0.71
C GLU A 159 21.00 16.28 -1.43
N TYR A 160 20.47 15.26 -2.13
CA TYR A 160 21.27 14.44 -3.04
C TYR A 160 21.97 15.32 -4.09
N VAL A 161 21.23 16.22 -4.73
CA VAL A 161 21.74 17.17 -5.73
C VAL A 161 22.78 18.13 -5.13
N ARG A 162 22.59 18.60 -3.89
CA ARG A 162 23.58 19.44 -3.18
C ARG A 162 24.92 18.72 -3.03
N ILE A 163 24.89 17.45 -2.62
CA ILE A 163 26.10 16.62 -2.50
C ILE A 163 26.75 16.40 -3.88
N LEU A 164 25.98 16.14 -4.93
CA LEU A 164 26.50 16.04 -6.30
C LEU A 164 27.18 17.33 -6.75
N LYS A 165 26.59 18.50 -6.47
CA LYS A 165 27.17 19.80 -6.81
C LYS A 165 28.53 20.02 -6.12
N LYS A 166 28.68 19.53 -4.88
CA LYS A 166 29.89 19.67 -4.08
C LYS A 166 30.99 18.68 -4.46
N LEU A 167 30.66 17.39 -4.55
CA LEU A 167 31.64 16.31 -4.76
C LEU A 167 31.92 16.01 -6.22
N GLN A 168 31.01 16.37 -7.12
CA GLN A 168 31.24 16.30 -8.55
C GLN A 168 31.73 14.90 -9.04
N PRO A 169 31.12 13.77 -8.59
CA PRO A 169 31.51 12.42 -9.02
C PRO A 169 31.36 12.22 -10.54
N LYS A 170 31.92 11.12 -11.07
CA LYS A 170 31.78 10.76 -12.49
C LYS A 170 30.32 10.47 -12.85
N GLY A 171 29.59 9.87 -11.92
CA GLY A 171 28.16 9.60 -12.06
C GLY A 171 27.50 9.21 -10.75
N PHE A 172 26.22 8.87 -10.84
CA PHE A 172 25.44 8.38 -9.71
C PHE A 172 24.35 7.40 -10.11
N LEU A 173 23.91 6.56 -9.16
CA LEU A 173 22.71 5.75 -9.25
C LEU A 173 21.69 6.21 -8.19
N PHE A 174 20.54 6.64 -8.66
CA PHE A 174 19.40 7.04 -7.82
C PHE A 174 18.26 6.03 -7.97
N GLU A 175 17.85 5.43 -6.86
CA GLU A 175 16.70 4.52 -6.81
C GLU A 175 15.45 5.24 -6.27
N ASN A 176 14.28 4.87 -6.80
CA ASN A 176 13.02 5.32 -6.24
C ASN A 176 11.81 4.44 -6.60
N VAL A 177 10.65 4.74 -5.98
CA VAL A 177 9.36 4.16 -6.36
C VAL A 177 8.92 4.67 -7.74
N TYR A 178 8.38 3.77 -8.57
CA TYR A 178 7.95 4.10 -9.93
C TYR A 178 6.81 5.15 -10.01
N GLY A 179 6.10 5.39 -8.90
CA GLY A 179 4.96 6.30 -8.83
C GLY A 179 5.31 7.76 -9.05
N ILE A 180 6.58 8.13 -8.89
CA ILE A 180 7.08 9.51 -8.97
C ILE A 180 6.88 10.13 -10.37
N ILE A 181 6.93 9.32 -11.44
CA ILE A 181 6.79 9.78 -12.83
C ILE A 181 5.38 10.35 -13.11
N GLY A 182 4.36 9.76 -12.48
CA GLY A 182 2.96 10.15 -12.68
C GLY A 182 2.43 11.13 -11.63
N ALA A 183 3.25 11.55 -10.68
CA ALA A 183 2.84 12.43 -9.61
C ALA A 183 2.67 13.88 -10.10
N GLU A 184 1.72 14.62 -9.53
CA GLU A 184 1.46 16.04 -9.85
C GLU A 184 1.34 16.31 -11.37
N ASN A 185 0.69 15.41 -12.11
CA ASN A 185 0.59 15.48 -13.58
C ASN A 185 1.96 15.55 -14.30
N GLY A 186 3.02 15.01 -13.69
CA GLY A 186 4.38 14.97 -14.23
C GLY A 186 5.29 16.12 -13.78
N LYS A 187 4.81 17.08 -13.00
CA LYS A 187 5.61 18.23 -12.53
C LYS A 187 6.78 17.81 -11.65
N ALA A 188 6.54 16.95 -10.65
CA ALA A 188 7.59 16.43 -9.77
C ALA A 188 8.72 15.75 -10.55
N TRP A 189 8.38 15.01 -11.61
CA TRP A 189 9.37 14.39 -12.49
C TRP A 189 10.21 15.44 -13.22
N GLN A 190 9.59 16.44 -13.83
CA GLN A 190 10.30 17.54 -14.50
C GLN A 190 11.27 18.26 -13.56
N THR A 191 10.84 18.57 -12.33
CA THR A 191 11.71 19.21 -11.33
C THR A 191 12.95 18.36 -11.02
N ILE A 192 12.80 17.04 -10.92
CA ILE A 192 13.93 16.13 -10.71
C ILE A 192 14.88 16.16 -11.91
N GLN A 193 14.36 16.10 -13.14
CA GLN A 193 15.18 16.17 -14.34
C GLN A 193 15.99 17.47 -14.40
N THR A 194 15.33 18.62 -14.16
CA THR A 194 15.97 19.93 -14.13
C THR A 194 17.04 20.03 -13.05
N ALA A 195 16.75 19.58 -11.82
CA ALA A 195 17.69 19.68 -10.72
C ALA A 195 19.00 18.88 -10.96
N PHE A 196 18.91 17.69 -11.56
CA PHE A 196 20.10 16.92 -11.93
C PHE A 196 20.85 17.53 -13.11
N GLN A 197 20.14 18.08 -14.10
CA GLN A 197 20.76 18.79 -15.21
C GLN A 197 21.53 20.03 -14.75
N GLU A 198 20.94 20.83 -13.85
CA GLU A 198 21.60 21.98 -13.22
C GLU A 198 22.80 21.62 -12.33
N ALA A 199 22.90 20.36 -11.89
CA ALA A 199 24.08 19.84 -11.22
C ALA A 199 25.18 19.35 -12.18
N GLY A 200 24.93 19.40 -13.49
CA GLY A 200 25.89 19.02 -14.53
C GLY A 200 25.77 17.56 -14.99
N TYR A 201 24.63 16.90 -14.76
CA TYR A 201 24.44 15.49 -15.13
C TYR A 201 23.34 15.30 -16.18
N THR A 202 23.64 14.49 -17.19
CA THR A 202 22.63 13.89 -18.06
C THR A 202 22.10 12.63 -17.41
N ILE A 203 20.78 12.49 -17.32
CA ILE A 203 20.15 11.35 -16.66
C ILE A 203 19.50 10.36 -17.63
N TYR A 204 19.63 9.07 -17.31
CA TYR A 204 19.05 7.94 -18.00
C TYR A 204 18.19 7.17 -17.01
N TYR A 205 17.00 6.72 -17.41
CA TYR A 205 16.10 6.06 -16.45
C TYR A 205 15.31 4.89 -17.03
N ARG A 206 14.99 3.91 -16.16
CA ARG A 206 14.11 2.77 -16.43
C ARG A 206 13.30 2.39 -15.21
N ILE A 207 12.12 1.84 -15.45
CA ILE A 207 11.37 1.09 -14.44
C ILE A 207 11.70 -0.39 -14.66
N LEU A 208 12.26 -1.03 -13.64
CA LEU A 208 12.68 -2.43 -13.66
C LEU A 208 11.87 -3.22 -12.63
N ASP A 209 11.51 -4.47 -12.95
CA ASP A 209 10.99 -5.43 -11.97
C ASP A 209 12.15 -6.33 -11.51
N ALA A 210 12.38 -6.40 -10.21
CA ALA A 210 13.44 -7.23 -9.63
C ALA A 210 13.37 -8.72 -10.05
N ALA A 211 12.17 -9.24 -10.33
CA ALA A 211 12.00 -10.63 -10.80
C ALA A 211 12.69 -10.88 -12.14
N ASP A 212 12.70 -9.89 -13.03
CA ASP A 212 13.35 -9.97 -14.35
C ASP A 212 14.89 -10.00 -14.24
N TYR A 213 15.44 -9.78 -13.04
CA TYR A 213 16.87 -9.84 -12.72
C TYR A 213 17.17 -10.94 -11.68
N GLY A 214 16.24 -11.90 -11.59
CA GLY A 214 16.27 -13.11 -10.77
C GLY A 214 16.38 -12.87 -9.25
N VAL A 215 15.66 -11.83 -8.81
CA VAL A 215 15.19 -11.75 -7.43
C VAL A 215 13.88 -12.56 -7.35
N PRO A 216 13.66 -13.43 -6.35
CA PRO A 216 12.42 -14.22 -6.21
C PRO A 216 11.24 -13.35 -5.69
N GLN A 217 11.14 -12.12 -6.18
CA GLN A 217 10.15 -11.13 -5.79
C GLN A 217 9.81 -10.18 -6.95
N HIS A 218 8.52 -9.97 -7.17
CA HIS A 218 8.03 -8.87 -8.01
C HIS A 218 8.16 -7.53 -7.28
N ARG A 219 9.08 -6.67 -7.74
CA ARG A 219 9.36 -5.35 -7.13
C ARG A 219 9.74 -4.34 -8.20
N GLU A 220 8.74 -3.57 -8.64
CA GLU A 220 8.92 -2.47 -9.59
C GLU A 220 9.59 -1.25 -8.92
N ARG A 221 10.71 -0.79 -9.48
CA ARG A 221 11.44 0.42 -9.06
C ARG A 221 11.92 1.24 -10.24
N LEU A 222 11.95 2.56 -10.06
CA LEU A 222 12.58 3.51 -10.95
C LEU A 222 14.06 3.57 -10.58
N PHE A 223 14.92 3.39 -11.57
CA PHE A 223 16.35 3.65 -11.46
C PHE A 223 16.71 4.79 -12.40
N ILE A 224 17.56 5.69 -11.91
CA ILE A 224 18.12 6.80 -12.66
C ILE A 224 19.64 6.70 -12.55
N VAL A 225 20.33 6.64 -13.68
CA VAL A 225 21.78 6.80 -13.74
C VAL A 225 22.08 8.17 -14.31
N GLY A 226 22.81 8.99 -13.57
CA GLY A 226 23.25 10.31 -14.03
C GLY A 226 24.74 10.33 -14.30
N LEU A 227 25.14 10.85 -15.46
CA LEU A 227 26.54 10.94 -15.89
C LEU A 227 26.89 12.37 -16.26
N LYS A 228 28.12 12.79 -15.98
CA LYS A 228 28.64 14.07 -16.48
C LYS A 228 28.85 14.06 -17.99
N THR A 229 29.37 12.94 -18.50
CA THR A 229 29.70 12.73 -19.91
C THR A 229 29.40 11.29 -20.31
N GLY A 230 29.17 11.08 -21.61
CA GLY A 230 28.88 9.75 -22.17
C GLY A 230 27.39 9.42 -22.20
N ASN A 231 27.08 8.16 -22.48
CA ASN A 231 25.73 7.62 -22.55
C ASN A 231 25.62 6.36 -21.70
N TYR A 232 24.40 6.05 -21.26
CA TYR A 232 24.14 4.85 -20.48
C TYR A 232 22.91 4.10 -20.98
N LEU A 233 23.05 2.78 -21.12
CA LEU A 233 21.94 1.87 -21.36
C LEU A 233 21.77 0.94 -20.15
N PHE A 234 20.52 0.67 -19.79
CA PHE A 234 20.21 -0.25 -18.70
C PHE A 234 20.39 -1.70 -19.13
N PRO A 235 20.83 -2.59 -18.23
CA PRO A 235 21.00 -4.00 -18.55
C PRO A 235 19.67 -4.65 -18.93
N ALA A 236 19.70 -5.52 -19.93
CA ALA A 236 18.56 -6.36 -20.30
C ALA A 236 18.20 -7.34 -19.17
N PRO A 237 16.92 -7.74 -19.04
CA PRO A 237 16.50 -8.80 -18.15
C PRO A 237 17.33 -10.07 -18.30
N THR A 238 17.74 -10.64 -17.16
CA THR A 238 18.41 -11.95 -17.13
C THR A 238 17.42 -13.09 -16.95
N HIS A 239 16.22 -12.81 -16.46
CA HIS A 239 15.17 -13.78 -16.15
C HIS A 239 13.82 -13.37 -16.70
N GLY A 240 12.95 -14.37 -16.86
CA GLY A 240 11.58 -14.23 -17.28
C GLY A 240 11.42 -14.00 -18.78
N PRO A 241 10.17 -13.76 -19.22
CA PRO A 241 9.83 -13.69 -20.63
C PRO A 241 10.41 -12.48 -21.40
N ASP A 242 10.96 -11.48 -20.69
CA ASP A 242 11.64 -10.35 -21.34
C ASP A 242 13.15 -10.57 -21.46
N SER A 243 13.69 -11.67 -20.90
CA SER A 243 15.10 -12.03 -21.04
C SER A 243 15.34 -12.68 -22.40
N ILE A 244 16.54 -12.49 -22.94
CA ILE A 244 16.96 -13.09 -24.22
C ILE A 244 17.01 -14.62 -24.10
N ASP A 245 17.35 -15.10 -22.91
CA ASP A 245 17.55 -16.52 -22.61
C ASP A 245 16.23 -17.23 -22.28
N GLU A 246 15.15 -16.46 -22.03
CA GLU A 246 13.89 -16.93 -21.44
C GLU A 246 14.09 -17.73 -20.13
N GLU A 247 15.16 -17.42 -19.39
CA GLU A 247 15.50 -18.13 -18.16
C GLU A 247 14.34 -18.03 -17.15
N PRO A 248 13.88 -19.15 -16.55
CA PRO A 248 12.73 -19.13 -15.66
C PRO A 248 12.92 -18.19 -14.45
N PHE A 249 11.84 -17.58 -13.98
CA PHE A 249 11.90 -16.84 -12.73
C PHE A 249 12.32 -17.74 -11.56
N TYR A 250 13.07 -17.17 -10.64
CA TYR A 250 13.28 -17.78 -9.35
C TYR A 250 12.03 -17.77 -8.49
N THR A 251 11.74 -18.95 -7.95
CA THR A 251 10.55 -19.19 -7.15
C THR A 251 10.82 -18.90 -5.68
N ALA A 252 9.75 -18.64 -4.93
CA ALA A 252 9.85 -18.42 -3.50
C ALA A 252 10.37 -19.68 -2.77
N LEU A 253 9.95 -20.88 -3.19
CA LEU A 253 10.41 -22.16 -2.63
C LEU A 253 11.91 -22.34 -2.84
N ALA A 254 12.39 -22.10 -4.06
CA ALA A 254 13.80 -22.14 -4.41
C ALA A 254 14.64 -21.24 -3.49
N ALA A 255 14.17 -20.02 -3.22
CA ALA A 255 14.91 -19.05 -2.42
C ALA A 255 15.04 -19.43 -0.94
N VAL A 256 14.01 -20.06 -0.36
CA VAL A 256 13.96 -20.35 1.09
C VAL A 256 14.37 -21.78 1.44
N LYS A 257 14.74 -22.58 0.43
CA LYS A 257 15.10 -23.99 0.61
C LYS A 257 16.30 -24.14 1.55
N ASP A 258 16.26 -25.18 2.39
CA ASP A 258 17.37 -25.57 3.28
C ASP A 258 17.82 -24.48 4.28
N ILE A 259 16.94 -23.51 4.55
CA ILE A 259 17.22 -22.45 5.53
C ILE A 259 16.95 -22.95 6.96
N ASN A 260 17.86 -22.62 7.88
CA ASN A 260 17.65 -22.94 9.29
C ASN A 260 16.71 -21.91 9.93
N ILE A 261 15.51 -22.34 10.32
CA ILE A 261 14.50 -21.48 10.96
C ILE A 261 14.63 -21.61 12.48
N SER A 262 15.32 -20.67 13.11
CA SER A 262 15.44 -20.59 14.57
C SER A 262 14.34 -19.75 15.24
N GLU A 263 13.62 -18.93 14.47
CA GLU A 263 12.59 -18.03 14.97
C GLU A 263 11.32 -18.76 15.44
N LYS A 264 10.87 -18.43 16.64
CA LYS A 264 9.63 -18.95 17.24
C LYS A 264 8.45 -18.01 16.98
N ASN A 265 7.23 -18.50 17.21
CA ASN A 265 5.98 -17.72 17.15
C ASN A 265 5.64 -17.09 15.78
N LEU A 266 5.89 -17.84 14.70
CA LEU A 266 5.58 -17.39 13.33
C LEU A 266 4.08 -17.48 12.97
N GLU A 267 3.28 -18.14 13.81
CA GLU A 267 1.84 -18.31 13.64
C GLU A 267 1.06 -16.99 13.56
N ILE A 268 0.00 -16.96 12.76
CA ILE A 268 -0.87 -15.80 12.61
C ILE A 268 -2.06 -15.93 13.54
N LYS A 269 -1.99 -15.23 14.67
CA LYS A 269 -3.10 -15.14 15.63
C LYS A 269 -4.06 -14.01 15.22
N GLY A 270 -5.14 -13.83 16.00
CA GLY A 270 -6.08 -12.73 15.86
C GLY A 270 -7.28 -13.01 14.94
N LYS A 271 -8.14 -12.01 14.79
CA LYS A 271 -9.46 -12.09 14.13
C LYS A 271 -9.45 -12.81 12.77
N TYR A 272 -8.43 -12.59 11.94
CA TYR A 272 -8.39 -13.13 10.58
C TYR A 272 -7.30 -14.19 10.34
N GLY A 273 -6.56 -14.60 11.39
CA GLY A 273 -5.44 -15.53 11.24
C GLY A 273 -5.86 -16.89 10.70
N HIS A 274 -6.96 -17.43 11.22
CA HIS A 274 -7.54 -18.71 10.81
C HIS A 274 -7.91 -18.77 9.32
N LEU A 275 -8.25 -17.62 8.72
CA LEU A 275 -8.62 -17.54 7.31
C LEU A 275 -7.47 -17.87 6.38
N LEU A 276 -6.21 -17.68 6.82
CA LEU A 276 -5.06 -17.93 5.96
C LEU A 276 -5.02 -19.40 5.51
N THR A 277 -5.40 -20.34 6.38
CA THR A 277 -5.34 -21.79 6.09
C THR A 277 -6.03 -22.14 4.77
N ASP A 278 -7.23 -21.58 4.54
CA ASP A 278 -8.03 -21.91 3.36
C ASP A 278 -7.65 -21.11 2.11
N ILE A 279 -6.91 -20.01 2.25
CA ILE A 279 -6.47 -19.19 1.11
C ILE A 279 -5.47 -19.99 0.26
N PRO A 280 -5.72 -20.24 -1.02
CA PRO A 280 -4.74 -20.93 -1.88
C PRO A 280 -3.44 -20.13 -2.05
N PRO A 281 -2.28 -20.80 -2.21
CA PRO A 281 -1.01 -20.14 -2.55
C PRO A 281 -1.14 -19.22 -3.78
N GLY A 282 -0.65 -17.98 -3.65
CA GLY A 282 -0.75 -16.91 -4.64
C GLY A 282 -1.92 -15.95 -4.44
N LEU A 283 -2.92 -16.35 -3.63
CA LEU A 283 -4.10 -15.56 -3.33
C LEU A 283 -3.97 -14.76 -2.03
N ASN A 284 -4.98 -13.95 -1.75
CA ASN A 284 -5.05 -13.06 -0.61
C ASN A 284 -6.50 -13.01 -0.10
N TYR A 285 -6.82 -12.05 0.77
CA TYR A 285 -8.17 -11.83 1.30
C TYR A 285 -9.28 -11.82 0.25
N SER A 286 -8.98 -11.44 -0.99
CA SER A 286 -9.94 -11.45 -2.09
C SER A 286 -10.60 -12.81 -2.29
N PHE A 287 -9.93 -13.90 -1.90
CA PHE A 287 -10.48 -15.25 -1.90
C PHE A 287 -11.82 -15.33 -1.14
N TYR A 288 -11.99 -14.60 -0.04
CA TYR A 288 -13.24 -14.53 0.74
C TYR A 288 -14.16 -13.38 0.29
N THR A 289 -14.23 -13.10 -1.01
CA THR A 289 -15.14 -12.09 -1.55
C THR A 289 -16.15 -12.74 -2.48
N ASP A 290 -17.36 -12.20 -2.48
CA ASP A 290 -18.43 -12.59 -3.40
C ASP A 290 -17.99 -12.50 -4.87
N LYS A 291 -17.15 -11.50 -5.19
CA LYS A 291 -16.59 -11.32 -6.53
C LYS A 291 -15.73 -12.49 -7.02
N MET A 292 -15.14 -13.26 -6.10
CA MET A 292 -14.38 -14.47 -6.42
C MET A 292 -15.23 -15.74 -6.34
N GLY A 293 -16.54 -15.63 -6.06
CA GLY A 293 -17.46 -16.76 -5.97
C GLY A 293 -17.44 -17.50 -4.63
N HIS A 294 -16.86 -16.91 -3.57
CA HIS A 294 -16.75 -17.61 -2.29
C HIS A 294 -18.12 -17.82 -1.63
N PRO A 295 -18.47 -19.03 -1.16
CA PRO A 295 -19.82 -19.33 -0.64
C PRO A 295 -20.15 -18.60 0.67
N GLN A 296 -19.12 -18.20 1.43
CA GLN A 296 -19.25 -17.41 2.65
C GLN A 296 -18.33 -16.18 2.56
N PRO A 297 -18.75 -15.09 1.90
CA PRO A 297 -17.90 -13.92 1.70
C PRO A 297 -17.74 -13.14 3.01
N ILE A 298 -16.50 -12.87 3.40
CA ILE A 298 -16.13 -12.12 4.64
C ILE A 298 -15.75 -10.68 4.30
N PHE A 299 -15.15 -10.46 3.13
CA PHE A 299 -14.67 -9.15 2.72
C PHE A 299 -15.44 -8.64 1.51
N SER A 300 -15.62 -7.32 1.44
CA SER A 300 -16.09 -6.67 0.21
C SER A 300 -14.95 -6.59 -0.81
N TRP A 301 -15.28 -6.70 -2.10
CA TRP A 301 -14.31 -6.55 -3.19
C TRP A 301 -13.53 -5.24 -3.05
N ARG A 302 -12.19 -5.32 -3.12
CA ARG A 302 -11.26 -4.18 -2.98
C ARG A 302 -11.31 -3.44 -1.62
N SER A 303 -11.90 -4.04 -0.59
CA SER A 303 -11.97 -3.43 0.76
C SER A 303 -10.64 -3.44 1.53
N LYS A 304 -9.67 -4.27 1.13
CA LYS A 304 -8.32 -4.33 1.70
C LYS A 304 -7.25 -4.22 0.61
N PHE A 305 -6.01 -3.96 1.03
CA PHE A 305 -4.87 -3.98 0.14
C PHE A 305 -4.57 -5.42 -0.32
N SER A 306 -3.96 -5.56 -1.49
CA SER A 306 -3.70 -6.86 -2.13
C SER A 306 -2.68 -7.74 -1.41
N ASP A 307 -1.99 -7.19 -0.41
CA ASP A 307 -1.06 -7.87 0.50
C ASP A 307 -1.75 -8.34 1.80
N PHE A 308 -3.00 -7.95 2.06
CA PHE A 308 -3.75 -8.41 3.23
C PHE A 308 -4.07 -9.90 3.09
N LEU A 309 -3.62 -10.72 4.04
CA LEU A 309 -3.67 -12.19 4.01
C LEU A 309 -3.07 -12.81 2.74
N TYR A 310 -2.09 -12.14 2.11
CA TYR A 310 -1.43 -12.68 0.93
C TYR A 310 -0.57 -13.91 1.28
N LYS A 311 -0.96 -15.08 0.77
CA LYS A 311 -0.20 -16.33 0.86
C LYS A 311 0.71 -16.45 -0.35
N ALA A 312 2.01 -16.58 -0.12
CA ALA A 312 2.99 -16.79 -1.18
C ALA A 312 2.71 -18.08 -1.96
N ASP A 313 3.00 -18.06 -3.25
CA ASP A 313 2.97 -19.22 -4.12
C ASP A 313 4.39 -19.80 -4.17
N PRO A 314 4.63 -21.06 -3.76
CA PRO A 314 5.97 -21.64 -3.74
C PRO A 314 6.64 -21.64 -5.11
N GLU A 315 5.86 -21.75 -6.19
CA GLU A 315 6.33 -21.88 -7.58
C GLU A 315 6.48 -20.54 -8.31
N MET A 316 6.34 -19.41 -7.61
CA MET A 316 6.41 -18.08 -8.22
C MET A 316 7.23 -17.13 -7.35
N PRO A 317 7.74 -16.02 -7.92
CA PRO A 317 8.23 -14.90 -7.14
C PRO A 317 7.15 -14.37 -6.17
N VAL A 318 7.55 -14.00 -4.95
CA VAL A 318 6.61 -13.36 -4.01
C VAL A 318 6.24 -11.95 -4.48
N ARG A 319 5.11 -11.42 -4.01
CA ARG A 319 4.84 -9.97 -4.12
C ARG A 319 5.83 -9.17 -3.27
N THR A 320 5.91 -7.88 -3.55
CA THR A 320 6.82 -6.96 -2.87
C THR A 320 6.77 -7.09 -1.35
N ILE A 321 7.91 -7.37 -0.73
CA ILE A 321 8.07 -7.33 0.73
C ILE A 321 8.03 -5.86 1.16
N LYS A 322 7.09 -5.51 2.03
CA LYS A 322 6.91 -4.13 2.52
C LYS A 322 7.66 -3.91 3.83
N ALA A 323 8.23 -2.72 3.97
CA ALA A 323 8.88 -2.29 5.20
C ALA A 323 7.89 -2.04 6.34
N GLN A 324 6.65 -1.69 6.01
CA GLN A 324 5.59 -1.40 6.97
C GLN A 324 4.33 -2.18 6.61
N GLY A 325 3.68 -2.75 7.63
CA GLY A 325 2.50 -3.58 7.46
C GLY A 325 1.79 -3.83 8.79
N GLY A 326 0.53 -4.21 8.72
CA GLY A 326 -0.22 -4.67 9.89
C GLY A 326 0.01 -6.16 10.14
N GLN A 327 -0.57 -6.68 11.21
CA GLN A 327 -0.51 -8.10 11.59
C GLN A 327 -0.86 -9.08 10.46
N TYR A 328 -1.74 -8.66 9.53
CA TYR A 328 -2.23 -9.45 8.41
C TYR A 328 -1.62 -9.04 7.06
N THR A 329 -0.57 -8.23 7.04
CA THR A 329 0.16 -7.89 5.81
C THR A 329 1.16 -9.00 5.50
N GLY A 330 0.99 -9.65 4.34
CA GLY A 330 1.91 -10.66 3.83
C GLY A 330 3.18 -10.05 3.19
N PRO A 331 4.02 -10.88 2.54
CA PRO A 331 3.76 -12.29 2.22
C PRO A 331 3.78 -13.22 3.45
N PHE A 332 2.86 -14.18 3.47
CA PHE A 332 2.88 -15.32 4.38
C PHE A 332 3.37 -16.57 3.64
N SER A 333 4.05 -17.47 4.35
CA SER A 333 4.48 -18.75 3.81
C SER A 333 3.26 -19.59 3.43
N TRP A 334 3.41 -20.42 2.39
CA TRP A 334 2.42 -21.43 2.02
C TRP A 334 2.12 -22.43 3.15
N GLU A 335 2.99 -22.50 4.16
CA GLU A 335 2.82 -23.26 5.40
C GLU A 335 1.93 -22.56 6.45
N ASN A 336 1.16 -21.52 6.06
CA ASN A 336 0.22 -20.81 6.94
C ASN A 336 0.85 -20.05 8.12
N ARG A 337 2.11 -19.63 7.96
CA ARG A 337 2.87 -18.86 8.94
C ARG A 337 3.52 -17.63 8.33
N ARG A 338 4.09 -16.76 9.16
CA ARG A 338 5.02 -15.73 8.67
C ARG A 338 6.31 -16.38 8.17
N PHE A 339 6.90 -15.79 7.15
CA PHE A 339 8.31 -16.01 6.83
C PHE A 339 9.18 -15.46 7.97
N SER A 340 10.16 -16.22 8.41
CA SER A 340 11.24 -15.76 9.30
C SER A 340 12.07 -14.64 8.64
N ILE A 341 12.87 -13.91 9.42
CA ILE A 341 13.78 -12.88 8.90
C ILE A 341 14.78 -13.50 7.93
N ALA A 342 15.30 -14.69 8.21
CA ALA A 342 16.22 -15.40 7.32
C ALA A 342 15.55 -15.69 5.96
N GLU A 343 14.30 -16.16 5.95
CA GLU A 343 13.56 -16.40 4.70
C GLU A 343 13.31 -15.08 3.94
N LEU A 344 12.92 -14.01 4.65
CA LEU A 344 12.71 -12.70 4.05
C LEU A 344 14.00 -12.09 3.47
N LYS A 345 15.15 -12.33 4.12
CA LYS A 345 16.47 -11.95 3.58
C LYS A 345 16.71 -12.59 2.23
N ARG A 346 16.57 -13.92 2.13
CA ARG A 346 16.78 -14.63 0.85
C ARG A 346 15.76 -14.24 -0.21
N LEU A 347 14.50 -14.03 0.16
CA LEU A 347 13.48 -13.52 -0.77
C LEU A 347 13.76 -12.09 -1.29
N GLN A 348 14.54 -11.31 -0.56
CA GLN A 348 15.05 -10.00 -0.95
C GLN A 348 16.51 -10.07 -1.47
N THR A 349 17.06 -11.27 -1.62
CA THR A 349 18.44 -11.56 -2.08
C THR A 349 19.56 -10.97 -1.22
N PHE A 350 19.33 -10.78 0.08
CA PHE A 350 20.41 -10.48 1.02
C PHE A 350 21.32 -11.70 1.20
N PRO A 351 22.64 -11.51 1.30
CA PRO A 351 23.57 -12.57 1.65
C PRO A 351 23.25 -13.18 3.02
N ASP A 352 23.41 -14.49 3.16
CA ASP A 352 23.16 -15.20 4.43
C ASP A 352 24.11 -14.68 5.53
N ALA A 353 25.37 -14.40 5.19
CA ALA A 353 26.38 -13.85 6.09
C ALA A 353 26.14 -12.39 6.52
N TYR A 354 25.28 -11.65 5.81
CA TYR A 354 24.98 -10.25 6.15
C TYR A 354 24.03 -10.16 7.36
N GLU A 355 24.46 -9.57 8.47
CA GLU A 355 23.68 -9.56 9.71
C GLU A 355 22.71 -8.38 9.77
N ILE A 356 21.39 -8.61 9.86
CA ILE A 356 20.41 -7.54 10.02
C ILE A 356 20.00 -7.46 11.50
N VAL A 357 20.33 -6.36 12.14
CA VAL A 357 20.19 -6.18 13.58
C VAL A 357 18.88 -5.45 13.92
N GLY A 358 18.20 -5.92 14.96
CA GLY A 358 16.99 -5.29 15.51
C GLY A 358 15.96 -6.30 15.98
N ASN A 359 14.83 -5.80 16.46
CA ASN A 359 13.66 -6.65 16.63
C ASN A 359 13.05 -6.99 15.25
N ARG A 360 12.14 -7.97 15.22
CA ARG A 360 11.49 -8.43 13.98
C ARG A 360 10.95 -7.31 13.10
N SER A 361 10.26 -6.33 13.69
CA SER A 361 9.69 -5.22 12.93
C SER A 361 10.77 -4.38 12.26
N VAL A 362 11.85 -4.09 12.99
CA VAL A 362 13.01 -3.33 12.49
C VAL A 362 13.77 -4.09 11.40
N CYS A 363 13.92 -5.41 11.54
CA CYS A 363 14.54 -6.23 10.49
C CYS A 363 13.69 -6.24 9.21
N ILE A 364 12.37 -6.42 9.32
CA ILE A 364 11.45 -6.37 8.18
C ILE A 364 11.48 -5.00 7.51
N GLU A 365 11.55 -3.93 8.30
CA GLU A 365 11.63 -2.56 7.79
C GLU A 365 12.89 -2.35 6.93
N GLN A 366 14.05 -2.78 7.43
CA GLN A 366 15.32 -2.73 6.70
C GLN A 366 15.28 -3.55 5.41
N ILE A 367 14.82 -4.80 5.48
CA ILE A 367 14.69 -5.69 4.32
C ILE A 367 13.74 -5.07 3.29
N GLY A 368 12.54 -4.65 3.71
CA GLY A 368 11.50 -4.14 2.82
C GLY A 368 11.84 -2.79 2.18
N ASN A 369 12.62 -1.93 2.85
CA ASN A 369 13.09 -0.65 2.31
C ASN A 369 14.23 -0.83 1.30
N SER A 370 15.07 -1.85 1.50
CA SER A 370 16.26 -2.04 0.67
C SER A 370 15.95 -2.35 -0.80
N VAL A 371 16.90 -1.99 -1.67
CA VAL A 371 16.98 -2.54 -3.02
C VAL A 371 17.50 -3.98 -2.90
N PRO A 372 16.92 -4.96 -3.62
CA PRO A 372 17.45 -6.31 -3.62
C PRO A 372 18.90 -6.33 -4.13
N PRO A 373 19.88 -6.88 -3.37
CA PRO A 373 21.28 -6.87 -3.78
C PRO A 373 21.50 -7.49 -5.16
N GLN A 374 20.77 -8.54 -5.55
CA GLN A 374 20.95 -9.15 -6.86
C GLN A 374 20.65 -8.19 -8.02
N LEU A 375 19.54 -7.46 -7.95
CA LEU A 375 19.23 -6.44 -8.95
C LEU A 375 20.30 -5.33 -8.95
N GLY A 376 20.73 -4.93 -7.76
CA GLY A 376 21.82 -3.97 -7.59
C GLY A 376 23.11 -4.43 -8.28
N ARG A 377 23.50 -5.71 -8.17
CA ARG A 377 24.73 -6.24 -8.77
C ARG A 377 24.70 -6.14 -10.30
N ILE A 378 23.57 -6.48 -10.91
CA ILE A 378 23.41 -6.36 -12.36
C ILE A 378 23.54 -4.89 -12.81
N LEU A 379 22.99 -3.94 -12.04
CA LEU A 379 23.16 -2.51 -12.30
C LEU A 379 24.63 -2.07 -12.09
N ALA A 380 25.26 -2.50 -11.00
CA ALA A 380 26.64 -2.16 -10.68
C ALA A 380 27.61 -2.69 -11.75
N LEU A 381 27.44 -3.93 -12.24
CA LEU A 381 28.21 -4.48 -13.36
C LEU A 381 28.05 -3.65 -14.64
N SER A 382 26.83 -3.23 -14.99
CA SER A 382 26.61 -2.37 -16.16
C SER A 382 27.25 -0.98 -16.03
N ILE A 383 27.32 -0.43 -14.81
CA ILE A 383 28.01 0.83 -14.51
C ILE A 383 29.53 0.62 -14.57
N LEU A 384 30.02 -0.48 -13.99
CA LEU A 384 31.43 -0.86 -14.00
C LEU A 384 31.97 -0.93 -15.45
N GLU A 385 31.20 -1.54 -16.35
CA GLU A 385 31.55 -1.63 -17.78
C GLU A 385 31.42 -0.29 -18.51
N GLN A 386 30.22 0.29 -18.56
CA GLN A 386 29.93 1.44 -19.43
C GLN A 386 30.49 2.76 -18.90
N VAL A 387 30.57 2.91 -17.57
CA VAL A 387 30.92 4.18 -16.92
C VAL A 387 32.34 4.13 -16.40
N MET A 388 32.75 3.04 -15.75
CA MET A 388 34.09 2.95 -15.16
C MET A 388 35.14 2.39 -16.14
N GLY A 389 34.71 1.89 -17.30
CA GLY A 389 35.61 1.42 -18.36
C GLY A 389 36.29 0.09 -18.04
N VAL A 390 35.74 -0.68 -17.11
CA VAL A 390 36.27 -1.97 -16.71
C VAL A 390 35.70 -3.05 -17.63
N LYS A 391 36.57 -3.77 -18.33
CA LYS A 391 36.16 -4.87 -19.19
C LYS A 391 35.72 -6.08 -18.36
N LEU A 392 34.43 -6.42 -18.44
CA LEU A 392 33.87 -7.61 -17.81
C LEU A 392 34.38 -8.90 -18.49
N PRO A 393 34.39 -10.04 -17.79
CA PRO A 393 34.88 -11.29 -18.36
C PRO A 393 33.83 -12.00 -19.24
N PHE A 394 32.62 -11.43 -19.32
CA PHE A 394 31.46 -11.89 -20.07
C PHE A 394 30.78 -10.69 -20.74
N SER A 395 29.95 -10.96 -21.74
CA SER A 395 29.23 -9.91 -22.46
C SER A 395 27.92 -9.54 -21.75
N MET A 396 27.72 -8.24 -21.49
CA MET A 396 26.43 -7.70 -21.04
C MET A 396 25.56 -7.30 -22.23
N GLN A 397 24.25 -7.56 -22.12
CA GLN A 397 23.26 -7.08 -23.07
C GLN A 397 22.50 -5.90 -22.48
N TYR A 398 22.15 -4.96 -23.35
CA TYR A 398 21.60 -3.67 -22.96
C TYR A 398 20.26 -3.40 -23.64
N LEU A 399 19.34 -2.81 -22.88
CA LEU A 399 18.05 -2.38 -23.38
C LEU A 399 18.22 -1.20 -24.31
N SER A 400 17.57 -1.25 -25.47
CA SER A 400 17.49 -0.07 -26.32
C SER A 400 16.70 1.06 -25.63
N PRO A 401 16.95 2.34 -25.99
CA PRO A 401 16.23 3.48 -25.45
C PRO A 401 14.69 3.38 -25.54
N THR A 402 14.16 2.64 -26.51
CA THR A 402 12.73 2.52 -26.81
C THR A 402 12.13 1.15 -26.45
N GLN A 403 12.94 0.18 -26.03
CA GLN A 403 12.49 -1.17 -25.69
C GLN A 403 11.51 -1.13 -24.51
N LYS A 404 10.33 -1.75 -24.70
CA LYS A 404 9.30 -1.89 -23.68
C LYS A 404 9.42 -3.25 -23.02
N LEU A 405 9.38 -3.27 -21.69
CA LEU A 405 9.34 -4.50 -20.89
C LEU A 405 7.88 -4.94 -20.66
N GLY A 406 7.63 -6.24 -20.71
CA GLY A 406 6.31 -6.86 -20.67
C GLY A 406 5.75 -7.12 -19.27
N PHE A 407 6.51 -6.89 -18.18
CA PHE A 407 6.08 -7.26 -16.81
C PHE A 407 4.71 -6.68 -16.40
N ARG A 408 4.34 -5.48 -16.88
CA ARG A 408 3.01 -4.89 -16.62
C ARG A 408 1.87 -5.61 -17.34
N GLN A 409 2.11 -6.11 -18.56
CA GLN A 409 1.15 -6.92 -19.30
C GLN A 409 0.97 -8.28 -18.62
N ARG A 410 2.07 -8.92 -18.22
CA ARG A 410 2.07 -10.20 -17.48
C ARG A 410 1.28 -10.11 -16.16
N LYS A 411 1.42 -9.01 -15.43
CA LYS A 411 0.66 -8.76 -14.19
C LYS A 411 -0.86 -8.80 -14.40
N ARG A 412 -1.37 -8.36 -15.56
CA ARG A 412 -2.79 -8.47 -15.91
C ARG A 412 -3.18 -9.92 -16.17
N GLN A 413 -2.35 -10.68 -16.88
CA GLN A 413 -2.58 -12.11 -17.16
C GLN A 413 -2.58 -12.95 -15.87
N LEU A 414 -1.69 -12.66 -14.93
CA LEU A 414 -1.67 -13.28 -13.59
C LEU A 414 -3.01 -13.17 -12.85
N THR A 415 -3.76 -12.08 -13.06
CA THR A 415 -5.07 -11.91 -12.43
C THR A 415 -6.06 -12.98 -12.89
N LYS A 416 -5.99 -13.42 -14.15
CA LYS A 416 -6.83 -14.50 -14.69
C LYS A 416 -6.48 -15.84 -14.03
N ARG A 417 -5.18 -16.18 -13.98
CA ARG A 417 -4.68 -17.40 -13.31
C ARG A 417 -5.09 -17.47 -11.84
N TYR A 418 -5.09 -16.34 -11.15
CA TYR A 418 -5.54 -16.27 -9.76
C TYR A 418 -7.06 -16.45 -9.61
N ALA A 419 -7.87 -16.02 -10.58
CA ALA A 419 -9.30 -16.30 -10.58
C ALA A 419 -9.56 -17.81 -10.76
N GLU A 420 -8.89 -18.46 -11.71
CA GLU A 420 -8.97 -19.90 -11.95
C GLU A 420 -8.56 -20.72 -10.70
N LYS A 421 -7.45 -20.35 -10.06
CA LYS A 421 -7.03 -20.99 -8.78
C LYS A 421 -8.07 -20.83 -7.67
N ALA A 422 -8.75 -19.69 -7.60
CA ALA A 422 -9.78 -19.47 -6.59
C ALA A 422 -11.01 -20.33 -6.86
N GLU A 423 -11.45 -20.40 -8.12
CA GLU A 423 -12.57 -21.22 -8.55
C GLU A 423 -12.35 -22.70 -8.22
N GLU A 424 -11.17 -23.23 -8.55
CA GLU A 424 -10.80 -24.62 -8.23
C GLU A 424 -10.81 -24.89 -6.71
N ALA A 425 -10.27 -23.96 -5.92
CA ALA A 425 -10.26 -24.09 -4.47
C ALA A 425 -11.67 -23.98 -3.85
N ILE A 426 -12.52 -23.09 -4.37
CA ILE A 426 -13.90 -22.92 -3.93
C ILE A 426 -14.73 -24.17 -4.27
N ALA A 427 -14.53 -24.76 -5.44
CA ALA A 427 -15.17 -26.01 -5.81
C ALA A 427 -14.84 -27.12 -4.79
N LYS A 428 -13.62 -27.16 -4.25
CA LYS A 428 -13.20 -28.12 -3.20
C LYS A 428 -13.79 -27.81 -1.81
N LEU A 429 -14.16 -26.56 -1.51
CA LEU A 429 -14.85 -26.18 -0.27
C LEU A 429 -16.32 -26.65 -0.24
N SER A 430 -16.91 -26.83 -1.43
CA SER A 430 -18.35 -27.08 -1.58
C SER A 430 -18.82 -28.43 -1.00
N THR A 431 -17.97 -29.46 -0.95
CA THR A 431 -18.36 -30.78 -0.43
C THR A 431 -18.38 -30.88 1.10
N LYS A 432 -17.56 -30.10 1.83
CA LYS A 432 -17.59 -30.07 3.31
C LYS A 432 -18.60 -29.08 3.90
N SER A 433 -19.06 -28.11 3.10
CA SER A 433 -19.91 -27.02 3.55
C SER A 433 -21.40 -27.29 3.36
N LEU A 434 -21.77 -28.15 2.40
CA LEU A 434 -23.15 -28.52 2.11
C LEU A 434 -23.82 -29.27 3.28
N GLU A 435 -23.08 -30.11 4.01
CA GLU A 435 -23.60 -30.77 5.22
C GLU A 435 -23.90 -29.79 6.37
N LYS A 436 -23.21 -28.63 6.41
CA LYS A 436 -23.46 -27.59 7.41
C LYS A 436 -24.55 -26.60 7.00
N LEU A 437 -24.79 -26.44 5.70
CA LEU A 437 -25.79 -25.52 5.14
C LEU A 437 -27.23 -26.01 5.28
N GLN A 438 -27.48 -27.33 5.28
CA GLN A 438 -28.83 -27.87 5.52
C GLN A 438 -29.30 -27.72 6.97
N THR A 439 -28.40 -27.47 7.93
CA THR A 439 -28.77 -27.38 9.35
C THR A 439 -29.02 -25.93 9.82
N VAL A 440 -28.55 -24.92 9.08
CA VAL A 440 -28.68 -23.49 9.49
C VAL A 440 -29.74 -22.73 8.67
N SER A 441 -30.14 -23.25 7.52
CA SER A 441 -31.15 -22.63 6.64
C SER A 441 -32.61 -22.92 7.06
N LEU A 442 -32.83 -23.60 8.19
CA LEU A 442 -34.17 -23.98 8.69
C LEU A 442 -34.52 -23.44 10.09
N SER A 443 -33.84 -22.40 10.60
CA SER A 443 -34.18 -21.84 11.92
C SER A 443 -34.23 -20.30 12.04
N ILE A 444 -34.42 -19.56 10.94
CA ILE A 444 -34.70 -18.10 11.01
C ILE A 444 -36.12 -17.85 10.51
N ASN A 445 -37.09 -18.52 11.14
CA ASN A 445 -38.49 -18.17 11.00
C ASN A 445 -38.91 -17.38 12.25
N SER A 446 -39.40 -16.17 12.02
CA SER A 446 -39.84 -15.14 12.98
C SER A 446 -38.73 -14.45 13.77
N TYR A 447 -38.36 -13.23 13.35
CA TYR A 447 -37.82 -12.27 14.31
C TYR A 447 -39.00 -11.84 15.19
N PRO A 448 -38.94 -12.00 16.52
CA PRO A 448 -40.02 -11.53 17.37
C PRO A 448 -40.09 -10.02 17.25
N ASN A 449 -41.29 -9.49 17.02
CA ASN A 449 -41.54 -8.07 17.12
C ASN A 449 -41.19 -7.63 18.55
N GLN A 450 -40.21 -6.76 18.67
CA GLN A 450 -39.78 -6.24 19.97
C GLN A 450 -40.28 -4.81 20.08
N ARG A 451 -41.08 -4.54 21.11
CA ARG A 451 -41.64 -3.22 21.39
C ARG A 451 -41.12 -2.67 22.71
N ASN A 452 -41.01 -1.35 22.79
CA ASN A 452 -40.59 -0.60 23.98
C ASN A 452 -39.20 -1.01 24.48
N ILE A 453 -38.25 -1.25 23.57
CA ILE A 453 -36.86 -1.44 23.97
C ILE A 453 -36.27 -0.10 24.39
N GLU A 454 -35.52 -0.12 25.47
CA GLU A 454 -34.74 1.02 25.92
C GLU A 454 -33.27 0.77 25.61
N LYS A 455 -32.62 1.71 24.93
CA LYS A 455 -31.17 1.70 24.69
C LYS A 455 -30.57 3.04 25.09
N PHE A 456 -29.31 3.00 25.49
CA PHE A 456 -28.56 4.19 25.90
C PHE A 456 -27.43 4.44 24.90
N LEU A 457 -27.53 5.54 24.16
CA LEU A 457 -26.56 5.98 23.16
C LEU A 457 -25.52 6.90 23.82
N SER A 458 -24.25 6.50 23.84
CA SER A 458 -23.17 7.35 24.33
C SER A 458 -22.62 8.26 23.24
N THR A 459 -21.90 9.31 23.65
CA THR A 459 -21.29 10.31 22.75
C THR A 459 -20.24 9.75 21.79
N ASP A 460 -19.66 8.58 22.08
CA ASP A 460 -18.78 7.82 21.19
C ASP A 460 -19.53 6.84 20.28
N PHE A 461 -20.85 6.97 20.18
CA PHE A 461 -21.76 6.10 19.44
C PHE A 461 -21.82 4.66 19.97
N GLY A 462 -21.42 4.45 21.23
CA GLY A 462 -21.64 3.21 21.95
C GLY A 462 -23.12 2.97 22.21
N TRP A 463 -23.52 1.69 22.18
CA TRP A 463 -24.90 1.25 22.37
C TRP A 463 -24.96 0.35 23.60
N HIS A 464 -25.75 0.74 24.60
CA HIS A 464 -25.75 0.11 25.92
C HIS A 464 -27.18 -0.25 26.37
N ASP A 465 -27.33 -1.35 27.10
CA ASP A 465 -28.61 -1.80 27.67
C ASP A 465 -28.94 -1.12 29.00
N LEU A 466 -27.93 -0.59 29.68
CA LEU A 466 -28.05 0.10 30.96
C LEU A 466 -27.59 1.57 30.84
N PRO A 467 -28.12 2.47 31.69
CA PRO A 467 -27.67 3.85 31.72
C PRO A 467 -26.16 3.95 31.93
N LYS A 468 -25.50 4.79 31.14
CA LYS A 468 -24.07 5.11 31.26
C LYS A 468 -23.90 6.64 31.38
N SER A 469 -22.82 7.08 32.00
CA SER A 469 -22.50 8.51 32.06
C SER A 469 -22.47 9.13 30.65
N ASN A 470 -23.10 10.29 30.48
CA ASN A 470 -23.23 11.01 29.21
C ASN A 470 -23.87 10.19 28.08
N SER A 471 -24.77 9.27 28.43
CA SER A 471 -25.59 8.55 27.44
C SER A 471 -27.03 9.01 27.46
N VAL A 472 -27.67 8.92 26.30
CA VAL A 472 -29.04 9.35 26.06
C VAL A 472 -29.93 8.14 25.86
N LYS A 473 -31.06 8.12 26.58
CA LYS A 473 -32.06 7.06 26.45
C LYS A 473 -32.87 7.24 25.16
N ILE A 474 -32.97 6.17 24.37
CA ILE A 474 -33.75 6.08 23.14
C ILE A 474 -34.70 4.89 23.27
N TYR A 475 -35.98 5.11 22.96
CA TYR A 475 -37.00 4.06 22.88
C TYR A 475 -37.06 3.54 21.45
N LEU A 476 -37.12 2.21 21.30
CA LEU A 476 -37.08 1.54 20.00
C LEU A 476 -38.17 0.48 19.87
N ASN A 477 -38.71 0.35 18.66
CA ASN A 477 -39.45 -0.84 18.23
C ASN A 477 -38.77 -1.45 17.00
N TYR A 478 -38.79 -2.78 16.91
CA TYR A 478 -38.38 -3.53 15.72
C TYR A 478 -39.55 -4.38 15.22
N ASP A 479 -39.85 -4.26 13.93
CA ASP A 479 -40.71 -5.18 13.18
C ASP A 479 -39.92 -5.62 11.93
N LEU A 480 -39.33 -6.81 11.99
CA LEU A 480 -38.32 -7.28 11.03
C LEU A 480 -38.91 -8.38 10.15
N GLN A 481 -39.57 -7.98 9.07
CA GLN A 481 -40.21 -8.89 8.12
C GLN A 481 -39.34 -9.09 6.87
N SER A 482 -39.64 -10.12 6.07
CA SER A 482 -38.89 -10.43 4.84
C SER A 482 -39.10 -9.40 3.73
N ASN A 483 -40.18 -8.62 3.76
CA ASN A 483 -40.45 -7.54 2.82
C ASN A 483 -39.93 -6.19 3.31
N CYS A 484 -39.92 -5.94 4.62
CA CYS A 484 -39.50 -4.67 5.20
C CYS A 484 -39.02 -4.84 6.65
N TRP A 485 -37.86 -4.27 6.95
CA TRP A 485 -37.46 -4.04 8.34
C TRP A 485 -37.88 -2.64 8.76
N LEU A 486 -38.83 -2.57 9.67
CA LEU A 486 -39.27 -1.34 10.30
C LEU A 486 -38.54 -1.15 11.63
N ILE A 487 -37.87 -0.02 11.77
CA ILE A 487 -37.19 0.37 13.00
C ILE A 487 -37.70 1.75 13.39
N ASP A 488 -38.37 1.82 14.53
CA ASP A 488 -38.97 3.04 15.03
C ASP A 488 -38.19 3.55 16.24
N ALA A 489 -38.03 4.87 16.37
CA ALA A 489 -37.35 5.45 17.52
C ALA A 489 -37.96 6.78 18.01
N GLY A 490 -37.74 7.07 19.30
CA GLY A 490 -38.13 8.33 19.92
C GLY A 490 -37.56 8.52 21.32
N LYS A 491 -37.77 9.72 21.88
CA LYS A 491 -37.35 10.14 23.23
C LYS A 491 -38.27 9.66 24.35
N SER A 492 -39.48 9.22 23.99
CA SER A 492 -40.47 8.66 24.89
C SER A 492 -41.06 7.38 24.29
N GLN A 493 -41.85 6.64 25.06
CA GLN A 493 -42.60 5.50 24.53
C GLN A 493 -43.43 5.91 23.30
N LEU A 494 -43.47 5.01 22.31
CA LEU A 494 -43.90 5.30 20.93
C LEU A 494 -45.43 5.16 20.73
N ARG A 495 -46.23 5.34 21.78
CA ARG A 495 -47.70 5.25 21.69
C ARG A 495 -48.29 6.58 21.21
N ASP A 496 -49.19 6.52 20.24
CA ASP A 496 -50.05 7.62 19.76
C ASP A 496 -49.36 8.89 19.19
N LYS A 497 -48.05 8.84 18.91
CA LYS A 497 -47.34 9.95 18.24
C LYS A 497 -47.46 9.86 16.71
N LYS A 498 -47.58 11.02 16.05
CA LYS A 498 -47.38 11.12 14.60
C LYS A 498 -45.87 11.08 14.30
N ASN A 499 -45.46 10.33 13.27
CA ASN A 499 -44.07 10.33 12.83
C ASN A 499 -43.68 11.70 12.25
N GLN A 500 -42.41 12.05 12.38
CA GLN A 500 -41.85 13.31 11.87
C GLN A 500 -41.12 13.11 10.55
N TYR A 501 -40.31 12.06 10.48
CA TYR A 501 -39.60 11.69 9.27
C TYR A 501 -39.39 10.19 9.17
N SER A 502 -39.12 9.74 7.96
CA SER A 502 -38.69 8.38 7.68
C SER A 502 -37.52 8.34 6.71
N ILE A 503 -36.67 7.32 6.87
CA ILE A 503 -35.53 7.06 6.00
C ILE A 503 -35.73 5.69 5.39
N ASP A 504 -35.80 5.65 4.07
CA ASP A 504 -35.95 4.43 3.29
C ASP A 504 -34.60 4.03 2.70
N ILE A 505 -34.21 2.79 2.94
CA ILE A 505 -32.94 2.21 2.50
C ILE A 505 -33.24 0.97 1.67
N ILE A 506 -32.78 0.97 0.43
CA ILE A 506 -32.98 -0.12 -0.52
C ILE A 506 -31.66 -0.47 -1.23
N PRO A 507 -31.52 -1.68 -1.79
CA PRO A 507 -30.42 -1.98 -2.70
C PRO A 507 -30.42 -1.01 -3.91
N SER A 508 -29.23 -0.62 -4.34
CA SER A 508 -29.07 0.16 -5.58
C SER A 508 -29.43 -0.70 -6.80
N ALA A 509 -29.97 -0.09 -7.86
CA ALA A 509 -30.40 -0.83 -9.07
C ALA A 509 -29.31 -1.73 -9.69
N ASN A 510 -28.03 -1.32 -9.60
CA ASN A 510 -26.89 -2.11 -10.11
C ASN A 510 -26.48 -3.26 -9.17
N PHE A 511 -27.08 -3.35 -7.99
CA PHE A 511 -26.76 -4.31 -6.92
C PHE A 511 -28.06 -4.74 -6.21
N PRO A 512 -29.02 -5.37 -6.93
CA PRO A 512 -30.34 -5.71 -6.41
C PRO A 512 -30.26 -6.68 -5.21
N ASP A 513 -29.25 -7.56 -5.22
CA ASP A 513 -28.99 -8.48 -4.12
C ASP A 513 -28.09 -7.81 -3.09
N TRP A 514 -28.69 -7.44 -1.96
CA TRP A 514 -27.94 -7.08 -0.75
C TRP A 514 -28.06 -8.18 0.31
N VAL A 515 -27.08 -8.24 1.21
CA VAL A 515 -26.89 -9.34 2.18
C VAL A 515 -27.97 -9.40 3.29
N LEU A 516 -29.00 -8.58 3.20
CA LEU A 516 -30.08 -8.52 4.19
C LEU A 516 -31.24 -9.37 3.70
N ASN A 517 -31.82 -10.20 4.56
CA ASN A 517 -33.01 -11.00 4.27
C ASN A 517 -34.30 -10.13 4.29
N THR A 518 -34.25 -8.95 3.67
CA THR A 518 -35.38 -8.03 3.50
C THR A 518 -35.22 -7.25 2.19
N GLU A 519 -36.31 -6.84 1.55
CA GLU A 519 -36.24 -6.00 0.34
C GLU A 519 -35.89 -4.54 0.66
N ARG A 520 -36.22 -4.06 1.87
CA ARG A 520 -35.98 -2.69 2.31
C ARG A 520 -35.80 -2.58 3.83
N VAL A 521 -35.19 -1.49 4.25
CA VAL A 521 -35.15 -1.05 5.66
C VAL A 521 -35.78 0.33 5.73
N LYS A 522 -36.72 0.51 6.65
CA LYS A 522 -37.40 1.78 6.90
C LYS A 522 -37.16 2.19 8.35
N LEU A 523 -36.51 3.34 8.52
CA LEU A 523 -36.27 3.96 9.83
C LEU A 523 -37.31 5.05 10.04
N ILE A 524 -38.01 5.08 11.17
CA ILE A 524 -39.04 6.08 11.46
C ILE A 524 -38.71 6.78 12.77
N ALA A 525 -38.71 8.11 12.74
CA ALA A 525 -38.56 8.93 13.92
C ALA A 525 -39.88 9.61 14.29
N TYR A 526 -40.15 9.66 15.59
CA TYR A 526 -41.32 10.33 16.17
C TYR A 526 -40.99 11.70 16.78
N ASP A 527 -39.71 12.07 16.84
CA ASP A 527 -39.22 13.34 17.39
C ASP A 527 -38.23 13.99 16.41
N TRP A 528 -38.23 15.33 16.32
CA TRP A 528 -37.25 16.12 15.56
C TRP A 528 -35.93 16.26 16.32
N ASP A 529 -35.31 15.12 16.61
CA ASP A 529 -34.15 15.02 17.48
C ASP A 529 -32.99 14.29 16.79
N LEU A 530 -31.80 14.87 16.91
CA LEU A 530 -30.58 14.39 16.25
C LEU A 530 -30.00 13.13 16.90
N GLU A 531 -30.25 12.92 18.19
CA GLU A 531 -29.81 11.70 18.91
C GLU A 531 -30.74 10.54 18.57
N VAL A 532 -32.04 10.80 18.35
CA VAL A 532 -32.98 9.82 17.77
C VAL A 532 -32.55 9.44 16.35
N PHE A 533 -32.13 10.41 15.52
CA PHE A 533 -31.58 10.13 14.18
C PHE A 533 -30.40 9.16 14.26
N THR A 534 -29.40 9.48 15.09
CA THR A 534 -28.23 8.61 15.29
C THR A 534 -28.64 7.25 15.86
N GLY A 535 -29.60 7.23 16.79
CA GLY A 535 -30.13 6.00 17.38
C GLY A 535 -30.77 5.06 16.37
N LEU A 536 -31.54 5.58 15.41
CA LEU A 536 -32.13 4.78 14.33
C LEU A 536 -31.06 4.11 13.46
N TRP A 537 -30.05 4.87 13.03
CA TRP A 537 -28.93 4.32 12.27
C TRP A 537 -28.14 3.30 13.09
N LYS A 538 -27.98 3.52 14.39
CA LYS A 538 -27.27 2.59 15.28
C LYS A 538 -28.02 1.29 15.48
N ALA A 539 -29.34 1.38 15.65
CA ALA A 539 -30.24 0.22 15.72
C ALA A 539 -30.16 -0.62 14.44
N PHE A 540 -30.13 0.03 13.27
CA PHE A 540 -29.92 -0.69 12.01
C PHE A 540 -28.54 -1.37 11.94
N GLU A 541 -27.46 -0.66 12.29
CA GLU A 541 -26.11 -1.23 12.32
C GLU A 541 -26.00 -2.44 13.26
N GLU A 542 -26.65 -2.40 14.43
CA GLU A 542 -26.72 -3.52 15.37
C GLU A 542 -27.35 -4.77 14.74
N LYS A 543 -28.49 -4.61 14.03
CA LYS A 543 -29.18 -5.72 13.36
C LYS A 543 -28.39 -6.25 12.16
N LEU A 544 -27.80 -5.36 11.36
CA LEU A 544 -26.88 -5.73 10.29
C LEU A 544 -25.74 -6.62 10.82
N ARG A 545 -25.13 -6.24 11.95
CA ARG A 545 -24.02 -6.97 12.56
C ARG A 545 -24.44 -8.33 13.09
N GLN A 546 -25.60 -8.42 13.75
CA GLN A 546 -26.13 -9.68 14.28
C GLN A 546 -26.37 -10.70 13.17
N ILE A 547 -26.85 -10.27 12.00
CA ILE A 547 -27.29 -11.18 10.93
C ILE A 547 -26.18 -11.51 9.94
N THR A 548 -25.35 -10.52 9.58
CA THR A 548 -24.40 -10.67 8.47
C THR A 548 -22.94 -10.80 8.93
N GLY A 549 -22.66 -10.58 10.21
CA GLY A 549 -21.29 -10.46 10.73
C GLY A 549 -20.53 -9.22 10.25
N LYS A 550 -21.14 -8.36 9.42
CA LYS A 550 -20.56 -7.09 8.98
C LYS A 550 -20.52 -6.09 10.14
N ALA A 551 -19.42 -5.37 10.27
CA ALA A 551 -19.18 -4.48 11.40
C ALA A 551 -19.92 -3.13 11.30
N ASP A 552 -20.19 -2.65 10.09
CA ASP A 552 -20.78 -1.33 9.83
C ASP A 552 -21.43 -1.21 8.45
N LEU A 553 -22.12 -0.09 8.22
CA LEU A 553 -22.77 0.24 6.95
C LEU A 553 -21.81 0.49 5.79
N VAL A 554 -20.53 0.81 6.05
CA VAL A 554 -19.52 0.95 4.99
C VAL A 554 -19.22 -0.42 4.37
N GLN A 555 -19.24 -1.50 5.15
CA GLN A 555 -19.11 -2.85 4.63
C GLN A 555 -20.34 -3.32 3.84
N LEU A 556 -21.53 -2.77 4.15
CA LEU A 556 -22.74 -2.99 3.37
C LEU A 556 -22.71 -2.21 2.04
N SER A 557 -22.47 -0.89 2.10
CA SER A 557 -22.54 0.02 0.96
C SER A 557 -21.32 -0.02 0.04
N GLY A 558 -20.14 -0.35 0.57
CA GLY A 558 -18.86 -0.21 -0.12
C GLY A 558 -18.19 1.14 0.15
N TYR A 559 -16.91 1.25 -0.23
CA TYR A 559 -16.12 2.47 0.01
C TYR A 559 -16.61 3.63 -0.87
N TYR A 560 -16.61 4.85 -0.35
CA TYR A 560 -17.27 6.00 -0.99
C TYR A 560 -16.81 6.32 -2.42
N GLN A 561 -15.56 6.00 -2.75
CA GLN A 561 -14.98 6.19 -4.09
C GLN A 561 -15.64 5.32 -5.17
N TYR A 562 -16.43 4.32 -4.79
CA TYR A 562 -17.17 3.44 -5.69
C TYR A 562 -18.66 3.78 -5.71
N GLN A 563 -19.37 3.19 -6.67
CA GLN A 563 -20.82 3.25 -6.71
C GLN A 563 -21.40 2.63 -5.43
N PRO A 564 -22.32 3.34 -4.72
CA PRO A 564 -22.89 2.84 -3.48
C PRO A 564 -23.82 1.67 -3.77
N LYS A 565 -23.75 0.62 -2.94
CA LYS A 565 -24.61 -0.56 -3.07
C LYS A 565 -26.01 -0.37 -2.47
N ILE A 566 -26.21 0.68 -1.69
CA ILE A 566 -27.51 1.05 -1.13
C ILE A 566 -27.89 2.45 -1.59
N LYS A 567 -29.19 2.64 -1.82
CA LYS A 567 -29.83 3.93 -2.06
C LYS A 567 -30.61 4.31 -0.80
N ILE A 568 -30.51 5.57 -0.41
CA ILE A 568 -31.16 6.11 0.78
C ILE A 568 -32.02 7.30 0.37
N THR A 569 -33.24 7.35 0.87
CA THR A 569 -34.17 8.47 0.69
C THR A 569 -34.69 8.90 2.05
N MET A 570 -34.87 10.20 2.27
CA MET A 570 -35.51 10.74 3.48
C MET A 570 -36.81 11.42 3.11
N ASN A 571 -37.86 11.16 3.87
CA ASN A 571 -39.21 11.70 3.67
C ASN A 571 -39.73 12.35 4.96
N PHE A 572 -40.25 13.57 4.87
CA PHE A 572 -40.83 14.32 6.00
C PHE A 572 -42.35 14.19 6.05
N SER A 573 -42.94 14.13 7.24
CA SER A 573 -44.40 14.00 7.41
C SER A 573 -45.17 15.33 7.28
N ARG A 574 -44.48 16.46 7.36
CA ARG A 574 -44.99 17.82 7.20
C ARG A 574 -44.00 18.65 6.39
N GLU A 575 -44.48 19.73 5.76
CA GLU A 575 -43.58 20.75 5.22
C GLU A 575 -42.72 21.28 6.38
N LEU A 576 -41.41 21.28 6.16
CA LEU A 576 -40.41 21.66 7.15
C LEU A 576 -40.66 23.11 7.60
N ASP A 577 -41.00 23.29 8.87
CA ASP A 577 -40.85 24.58 9.51
C ASP A 577 -39.35 24.82 9.76
N THR A 578 -38.73 25.48 8.79
CA THR A 578 -37.50 26.30 8.80
C THR A 578 -36.24 25.90 9.60
N ASN A 579 -36.10 24.69 10.17
CA ASN A 579 -34.84 24.33 10.84
C ASN A 579 -33.76 23.89 9.84
N SER A 580 -32.78 24.76 9.61
CA SER A 580 -31.69 24.61 8.63
C SER A 580 -30.87 23.32 8.77
N ILE A 581 -30.71 22.73 9.96
CA ILE A 581 -29.93 21.49 10.10
C ILE A 581 -30.58 20.30 9.40
N TRP A 582 -31.92 20.20 9.42
CA TRP A 582 -32.63 19.09 8.79
C TRP A 582 -32.60 19.17 7.27
N ARG A 583 -32.52 20.39 6.72
CA ARG A 583 -32.25 20.62 5.29
C ARG A 583 -30.84 20.13 4.90
N VAL A 584 -29.84 20.37 5.74
CA VAL A 584 -28.47 19.87 5.52
C VAL A 584 -28.45 18.34 5.59
N VAL A 585 -29.08 17.73 6.61
CA VAL A 585 -29.16 16.26 6.75
C VAL A 585 -29.87 15.63 5.54
N GLU A 586 -30.99 16.19 5.10
CA GLU A 586 -31.71 15.71 3.91
C GLU A 586 -30.84 15.80 2.65
N SER A 587 -30.15 16.94 2.45
CA SER A 587 -29.25 17.15 1.32
C SER A 587 -28.15 16.08 1.28
N ILE A 588 -27.53 15.78 2.41
CA ILE A 588 -26.49 14.76 2.51
C ILE A 588 -27.03 13.36 2.24
N ILE A 589 -28.22 13.02 2.76
CA ILE A 589 -28.86 11.72 2.48
C ILE A 589 -29.15 11.56 0.98
N LYS A 590 -29.59 12.65 0.33
CA LYS A 590 -29.79 12.71 -1.14
C LYS A 590 -28.46 12.67 -1.94
N GLY A 591 -27.31 12.74 -1.26
CA GLY A 591 -25.99 12.73 -1.88
C GLY A 591 -25.47 14.10 -2.33
N VAL A 592 -26.15 15.18 -1.97
CA VAL A 592 -25.77 16.55 -2.33
C VAL A 592 -24.58 16.99 -1.47
N GLY A 593 -23.45 17.29 -2.13
CA GLY A 593 -22.20 17.68 -1.46
C GLY A 593 -21.43 16.50 -0.84
N VAL A 594 -21.75 15.26 -1.22
CA VAL A 594 -21.09 14.04 -0.72
C VAL A 594 -20.13 13.49 -1.78
N LYS A 595 -19.01 12.90 -1.34
CA LYS A 595 -17.93 12.31 -2.16
C LYS A 595 -17.06 13.31 -2.93
N THR A 596 -17.33 14.60 -2.81
CA THR A 596 -16.59 15.70 -3.44
C THR A 596 -15.94 16.59 -2.38
N GLN A 597 -14.76 17.14 -2.70
CA GLN A 597 -14.16 18.20 -1.88
C GLN A 597 -14.78 19.53 -2.31
N LEU A 598 -15.29 20.29 -1.34
CA LEU A 598 -16.05 21.51 -1.59
C LEU A 598 -15.69 22.59 -0.57
N SER A 599 -15.68 23.85 -1.01
CA SER A 599 -15.52 25.01 -0.13
C SER A 599 -16.79 25.26 0.70
N THR A 600 -16.69 26.11 1.72
CA THR A 600 -17.85 26.55 2.51
C THR A 600 -18.91 27.23 1.65
N GLN A 601 -18.52 28.08 0.68
CA GLN A 601 -19.48 28.73 -0.22
C GLN A 601 -20.23 27.72 -1.11
N GLN A 602 -19.53 26.70 -1.60
CA GLN A 602 -20.15 25.66 -2.43
C GLN A 602 -21.13 24.82 -1.62
N LEU A 603 -20.76 24.45 -0.38
CA LEU A 603 -21.66 23.73 0.52
C LEU A 603 -22.90 24.57 0.89
N ALA A 604 -22.71 25.86 1.19
CA ALA A 604 -23.78 26.80 1.48
C ALA A 604 -24.79 26.90 0.32
N PHE A 605 -24.28 27.05 -0.90
CA PHE A 605 -25.11 27.05 -2.11
C PHE A 605 -25.88 25.74 -2.28
N LEU A 606 -25.18 24.59 -2.17
CA LEU A 606 -25.79 23.28 -2.37
C LEU A 606 -26.84 22.92 -1.32
N TRP A 607 -26.66 23.36 -0.07
CA TRP A 607 -27.58 23.08 1.03
C TRP A 607 -28.63 24.16 1.22
N GLY A 608 -28.52 25.31 0.53
CA GLY A 608 -29.42 26.45 0.67
C GLY A 608 -29.40 27.03 2.08
N VAL A 609 -28.19 27.26 2.63
CA VAL A 609 -27.94 27.85 3.96
C VAL A 609 -26.87 28.95 3.86
N ASN A 610 -26.69 29.74 4.91
CA ASN A 610 -25.66 30.79 4.93
C ASN A 610 -24.25 30.19 5.09
N THR A 611 -23.26 30.79 4.42
CA THR A 611 -21.86 30.36 4.48
C THR A 611 -21.28 30.38 5.90
N GLU A 612 -21.66 31.36 6.70
CA GLU A 612 -21.19 31.54 8.09
C GLU A 612 -21.61 30.37 9.01
N ASP A 613 -22.73 29.71 8.71
CA ASP A 613 -23.25 28.61 9.52
C ASP A 613 -22.63 27.25 9.16
N ILE A 614 -21.88 27.16 8.05
CA ILE A 614 -21.41 25.87 7.50
C ILE A 614 -20.55 25.11 8.49
N PHE A 615 -19.63 25.79 9.17
CA PHE A 615 -18.76 25.11 10.12
C PHE A 615 -19.53 24.53 11.30
N GLN A 616 -20.53 25.25 11.81
CA GLN A 616 -21.44 24.74 12.85
C GLN A 616 -22.22 23.52 12.36
N TYR A 617 -22.73 23.51 11.13
CA TYR A 617 -23.40 22.35 10.57
C TYR A 617 -22.44 21.16 10.41
N LEU A 618 -21.21 21.37 9.95
CA LEU A 618 -20.19 20.33 9.84
C LEU A 618 -19.82 19.71 11.19
N GLN A 619 -19.72 20.53 12.25
CA GLN A 619 -19.55 20.04 13.62
C GLN A 619 -20.77 19.24 14.09
N CYS A 620 -21.97 19.71 13.79
CA CYS A 620 -23.22 19.02 14.11
C CYS A 620 -23.30 17.64 13.42
N LEU A 621 -22.94 17.56 12.14
CA LEU A 621 -22.85 16.33 11.37
C LEU A 621 -21.90 15.31 12.03
N ARG A 622 -20.74 15.75 12.52
CA ARG A 622 -19.82 14.88 13.28
C ARG A 622 -20.44 14.39 14.59
N LYS A 623 -21.17 15.23 15.31
CA LYS A 623 -21.85 14.84 16.56
C LYS A 623 -22.90 13.76 16.35
N ILE A 624 -23.53 13.71 15.17
CA ILE A 624 -24.51 12.67 14.82
C ILE A 624 -23.88 11.47 14.07
N GLY A 625 -22.55 11.46 13.93
CA GLY A 625 -21.78 10.32 13.43
C GLY A 625 -21.43 10.36 11.94
N TYR A 626 -21.70 11.45 11.23
CA TYR A 626 -21.18 11.61 9.88
C TYR A 626 -19.68 11.81 9.89
N GLU A 627 -19.01 11.11 8.98
CA GLU A 627 -17.62 11.37 8.69
C GLU A 627 -17.50 12.70 7.92
N VAL A 628 -16.87 13.69 8.55
CA VAL A 628 -16.54 14.98 7.93
C VAL A 628 -15.03 15.15 7.98
N ARG A 629 -14.42 15.34 6.81
CA ARG A 629 -12.98 15.55 6.67
C ARG A 629 -12.69 16.98 6.19
N ASN A 630 -11.59 17.55 6.65
CA ASN A 630 -10.99 18.81 6.22
C ASN A 630 -9.46 18.68 6.34
N HIS A 631 -8.72 19.75 6.08
CA HIS A 631 -7.25 19.75 6.17
C HIS A 631 -6.70 19.18 7.50
N ASN A 632 -7.31 19.54 8.64
CA ASN A 632 -6.85 19.11 9.97
C ASN A 632 -7.06 17.61 10.23
N THR A 633 -8.11 17.03 9.65
CA THR A 633 -8.44 15.61 9.81
C THR A 633 -7.85 14.74 8.69
N ASN A 634 -7.61 15.35 7.53
CA ASN A 634 -6.93 14.79 6.37
C ASN A 634 -6.12 15.91 5.67
N PRO A 635 -4.80 16.00 5.86
CA PRO A 635 -3.92 17.06 5.32
C PRO A 635 -3.93 17.23 3.80
N GLN A 636 -4.65 16.37 3.10
CA GLN A 636 -4.77 16.36 1.64
C GLN A 636 -6.01 17.07 1.12
N ILE A 637 -6.93 17.39 2.02
CA ILE A 637 -8.02 18.29 1.68
C ILE A 637 -7.44 19.70 1.71
N ILE A 638 -7.74 20.46 0.66
CA ILE A 638 -7.28 21.84 0.52
C ILE A 638 -7.75 22.62 1.76
N PRO A 639 -6.90 23.45 2.39
CA PRO A 639 -7.35 24.33 3.48
C PRO A 639 -8.61 25.10 3.08
N GLY A 640 -9.61 25.14 3.96
CA GLY A 640 -10.93 25.74 3.68
C GLY A 640 -11.93 24.82 2.96
N GLU A 641 -11.52 23.65 2.47
CA GLU A 641 -12.41 22.65 1.87
C GLU A 641 -12.77 21.51 2.83
N TYR A 642 -13.88 20.85 2.51
CA TYR A 642 -14.45 19.77 3.30
C TYR A 642 -14.89 18.61 2.39
N LEU A 643 -14.83 17.38 2.93
CA LEU A 643 -15.29 16.16 2.28
C LEU A 643 -16.18 15.37 3.23
N ILE A 644 -17.41 15.10 2.79
CA ILE A 644 -18.34 14.17 3.43
C ILE A 644 -18.37 12.90 2.59
N PRO A 645 -17.82 11.76 3.05
CA PRO A 645 -17.66 10.58 2.19
C PRO A 645 -18.96 9.80 1.96
N TYR A 646 -19.85 9.74 2.94
CA TYR A 646 -21.03 8.86 2.91
C TYR A 646 -22.33 9.63 3.13
N THR A 647 -23.41 9.11 2.54
CA THR A 647 -24.79 9.61 2.72
C THR A 647 -25.46 9.05 3.98
N PHE A 648 -24.70 8.35 4.82
CA PHE A 648 -25.13 7.76 6.08
C PHE A 648 -24.02 7.95 7.14
N PRO A 649 -24.37 7.97 8.44
CA PRO A 649 -23.38 8.10 9.50
C PRO A 649 -22.54 6.82 9.66
N THR A 650 -21.26 6.98 10.05
CA THR A 650 -20.30 5.89 10.25
C THR A 650 -20.11 5.60 11.74
N LEU A 651 -21.09 4.94 12.36
CA LEU A 651 -21.25 4.86 13.83
C LEU A 651 -20.36 3.85 14.55
N ASN A 652 -19.29 3.40 13.89
CA ASN A 652 -18.31 2.51 14.50
C ASN A 652 -17.50 3.28 15.56
N PRO A 653 -17.56 2.91 16.86
CA PRO A 653 -16.85 3.62 17.92
C PRO A 653 -15.32 3.65 17.70
N GLN A 654 -14.77 2.69 16.94
CA GLN A 654 -13.35 2.61 16.59
C GLN A 654 -12.96 3.48 15.37
N SER A 655 -13.90 4.26 14.81
CA SER A 655 -13.60 5.15 13.69
C SER A 655 -12.58 6.21 14.07
N VAL A 656 -11.37 6.08 13.53
CA VAL A 656 -10.26 7.02 13.77
C VAL A 656 -10.63 8.42 13.26
N GLN A 657 -11.39 8.52 12.17
CA GLN A 657 -11.71 9.79 11.52
C GLN A 657 -12.70 10.63 12.33
N LEU A 658 -13.68 9.98 12.99
CA LEU A 658 -14.63 10.66 13.89
C LEU A 658 -13.97 11.21 15.16
N ARG A 659 -12.79 10.73 15.53
CA ARG A 659 -12.06 11.17 16.73
C ARG A 659 -11.04 12.29 16.49
N LYS A 660 -10.72 12.61 15.23
CA LYS A 660 -9.81 13.72 14.91
C LYS A 660 -10.50 15.07 15.08
N ASN A 661 -9.77 16.09 15.51
CA ASN A 661 -10.34 17.43 15.69
C ASN A 661 -10.63 18.09 14.34
N LEU A 662 -11.90 18.45 14.13
CA LEU A 662 -12.32 19.33 13.05
C LEU A 662 -12.13 20.78 13.53
N ALA A 663 -10.89 21.28 13.48
CA ALA A 663 -10.63 22.71 13.71
C ALA A 663 -10.92 23.50 12.44
N GLU A 664 -11.28 24.79 12.58
CA GLU A 664 -11.33 25.73 11.44
C GLU A 664 -9.95 25.71 10.78
N GLY A 665 -9.91 25.56 9.46
CA GLY A 665 -8.66 25.75 8.74
C GLY A 665 -8.33 27.24 8.87
N ASN A 666 -7.16 27.59 9.41
CA ASN A 666 -6.65 28.94 9.24
C ASN A 666 -6.55 29.17 7.72
N GLU A 667 -7.31 30.14 7.21
CA GLU A 667 -7.23 30.58 5.81
C GLU A 667 -5.82 30.99 5.41
#